data_AF-A0A0N1PIW3-F1
#
_entry.id   AF-A0A0N1PIW3-F1
#
_cell.length_a   1.000
_cell.length_b   1.000
_cell.length_c   1.000
_cell.angle_alpha   90.00
_cell.angle_beta   90.00
_cell.angle_gamma   90.00
#
_symmetry.space_group_name_H-M   'P 1'
#
loop_
_entity.id
_entity.type
_entity.pdbx_description
1 polymer ?
#
loop_
_entity_poly.entity_id
_entity_poly.type
_entity_poly.pdbx_seq_one_letter_code
_entity_poly.pdbx_strand_id
1 'polypeptide(L)'
;MKLKKKNLRDNSSTDYELSATKKDNITDADKFFIQYNNVPIGLEVYRDRVFVTVPRRRHGIPSTLNYVKRSGNKSPALKPYPDTKSRNKFISVYRPRVDVCGRLWMVDTGHLEVPGERKQIQPPAIIVYDLKTDQQLFRYELKSTDLVNERSSAGLTSITVDVDKKSCNDAYAYINDLATEGMVVFSLKNMDSWRFSHRSFVHDDRAMNFTAAGYVINWKDGLFSITLTDPDVNGKRKAIYHPLVSTEEFAIDTEFLKDNKTFLGHNTKKREVSRSRQMEFLRLCLPLHYPAYPSGFRLLQDRFADDVSDARSKRESDIVFFDDKEEDTREWNQGPPELPSENNEGTTTVRPVDEQGRFFVQYNNVPMGVERVGDRLFVTVPRRRYGIPSTLNYIDLTKDSNTRSPSLKPYPSIRRSRDLTSVYRTRADECGRLWMVDTGLLEIPGSPQQVQQPAIVIYDLRTDQQILRYSFKNTDIPAANTPTGQRFQWGDGIFSITLTQPGKDGCRTAYFHPLVSFQEFSVSTCVLKNRTASSDDNFWSRFSEVGFRGQDSQCTMHGYHDNSRVVFFAEVGRDAISCWHSARMLSPNNVVILAQDRQRMSYPSDLHVTNDEVWVMANTLPRFGYSRLDTNEYNFYIYRGQVKDLIRGTACDNIM
;
A
#
# COMPACT_ATOMS: atom_id res chain seq x y z
N MET A 1 5.19 12.78 -2.77
CA MET A 1 4.26 13.32 -3.78
C MET A 1 2.85 13.13 -3.22
N LYS A 2 2.18 14.17 -2.74
CA LYS A 2 0.82 14.10 -2.16
C LYS A 2 -0.14 14.83 -3.10
N LEU A 3 -1.13 14.12 -3.63
CA LEU A 3 -2.24 14.70 -4.37
C LEU A 3 -3.30 15.15 -3.34
N LYS A 4 -3.57 16.46 -3.25
CA LYS A 4 -4.74 17.02 -2.56
C LYS A 4 -5.51 17.86 -3.58
N LYS A 5 -6.83 17.63 -3.67
CA LYS A 5 -7.78 18.57 -4.30
C LYS A 5 -7.80 19.87 -3.48
N LYS A 6 -7.57 21.02 -4.13
CA LYS A 6 -8.00 22.34 -3.63
C LYS A 6 -8.65 23.11 -4.77
N ASN A 7 -9.80 23.72 -4.47
CA ASN A 7 -10.52 24.60 -5.38
C ASN A 7 -9.65 25.80 -5.80
N LEU A 8 -9.90 26.21 -7.05
CA LEU A 8 -9.31 27.31 -7.82
C LEU A 8 -8.74 28.47 -6.96
N ARG A 9 -7.47 28.80 -7.27
CA ARG A 9 -6.57 29.79 -6.64
C ARG A 9 -5.68 29.23 -5.51
N ASP A 10 -4.89 28.21 -5.82
CA ASP A 10 -3.42 28.21 -5.60
C ASP A 10 -2.77 26.93 -6.13
N ASN A 11 -1.65 27.09 -6.85
CA ASN A 11 -0.90 26.13 -7.66
C ASN A 11 -0.52 24.82 -6.92
N SER A 12 -1.23 23.71 -7.19
CA SER A 12 -0.79 22.38 -6.71
C SER A 12 -1.11 21.23 -7.68
N SER A 13 -0.78 21.39 -8.95
CA SER A 13 -0.86 20.35 -9.98
C SER A 13 0.33 20.39 -10.94
N THR A 14 0.44 19.38 -11.80
CA THR A 14 1.26 19.40 -13.02
C THR A 14 0.76 20.51 -13.94
N ASP A 15 0.98 21.75 -13.54
CA ASP A 15 0.66 22.93 -14.33
C ASP A 15 1.71 23.05 -15.43
N TYR A 16 1.31 23.39 -16.64
CA TYR A 16 2.26 23.68 -17.71
C TYR A 16 2.49 25.19 -17.74
N GLU A 17 3.75 25.60 -17.84
CA GLU A 17 4.08 27.01 -18.09
C GLU A 17 3.83 27.31 -19.58
N LEU A 18 2.58 27.60 -19.92
CA LEU A 18 2.18 28.01 -21.27
C LEU A 18 2.23 29.54 -21.34
N SER A 19 3.30 30.10 -21.91
CA SER A 19 3.34 31.53 -22.24
C SER A 19 2.42 31.79 -23.44
N ALA A 20 1.13 32.02 -23.20
CA ALA A 20 0.21 32.52 -24.20
C ALA A 20 0.53 33.99 -24.49
N THR A 21 1.38 34.23 -25.48
CA THR A 21 1.44 35.55 -26.11
C THR A 21 0.18 35.69 -26.98
N LYS A 22 -0.57 36.77 -26.76
CA LYS A 22 -1.76 37.12 -27.55
C LYS A 22 -1.38 37.12 -29.04
N LYS A 23 -2.10 36.31 -29.82
CA LYS A 23 -2.03 36.12 -31.29
C LYS A 23 -1.05 35.07 -31.81
N ASP A 24 -1.21 33.82 -31.41
CA ASP A 24 -0.90 32.69 -32.29
C ASP A 24 -2.16 31.82 -32.43
N ASN A 25 -2.47 31.41 -33.66
CA ASN A 25 -3.62 30.54 -33.95
C ASN A 25 -3.37 29.14 -33.38
N ILE A 26 -3.85 28.95 -32.15
CA ILE A 26 -3.81 27.69 -31.39
C ILE A 26 -4.72 26.67 -32.09
N THR A 27 -4.18 25.51 -32.47
CA THR A 27 -4.94 24.39 -33.07
C THR A 27 -5.86 23.74 -32.02
N ASP A 28 -6.99 23.15 -32.40
CA ASP A 28 -8.00 22.64 -31.44
C ASP A 28 -7.46 21.59 -30.43
N ALA A 29 -6.34 20.93 -30.74
CA ALA A 29 -5.64 20.02 -29.83
C ALA A 29 -5.03 20.73 -28.60
N ASP A 30 -4.70 22.01 -28.71
CA ASP A 30 -4.10 22.81 -27.64
C ASP A 30 -5.16 23.42 -26.70
N LYS A 31 -6.46 23.32 -27.01
CA LYS A 31 -7.55 23.86 -26.19
C LYS A 31 -7.92 23.02 -24.97
N PHE A 32 -7.37 21.82 -24.80
CA PHE A 32 -7.84 20.89 -23.77
C PHE A 32 -6.69 20.32 -22.93
N PHE A 33 -5.95 21.12 -22.17
CA PHE A 33 -5.21 20.56 -21.03
C PHE A 33 -6.21 19.94 -20.04
N ILE A 34 -6.10 18.63 -19.80
CA ILE A 34 -6.94 17.92 -18.84
C ILE A 34 -6.05 17.43 -17.72
N GLN A 35 -5.97 18.22 -16.66
CA GLN A 35 -5.13 17.99 -15.49
C GLN A 35 -5.18 16.54 -14.98
N TYR A 36 -6.38 15.95 -14.86
CA TYR A 36 -6.58 14.59 -14.37
C TYR A 36 -5.95 13.49 -15.24
N ASN A 37 -5.77 13.76 -16.53
CA ASN A 37 -5.22 12.80 -17.48
C ASN A 37 -3.68 12.81 -17.53
N ASN A 38 -3.03 13.77 -16.88
CA ASN A 38 -1.58 13.91 -16.88
C ASN A 38 -0.96 13.07 -15.75
N VAL A 39 -0.68 11.80 -16.03
CA VAL A 39 -0.07 10.86 -15.08
C VAL A 39 1.44 10.74 -15.37
N PRO A 40 2.32 11.22 -14.46
CA PRO A 40 3.76 11.03 -14.61
C PRO A 40 4.16 9.57 -14.49
N ILE A 41 5.04 9.07 -15.38
CA ILE A 41 5.47 7.67 -15.39
C ILE A 41 6.99 7.50 -15.24
N GLY A 42 7.78 8.41 -15.81
CA GLY A 42 9.24 8.40 -15.71
C GLY A 42 9.77 9.63 -14.98
N LEU A 43 10.90 9.43 -14.30
CA LEU A 43 11.63 10.47 -13.59
C LEU A 43 13.12 10.23 -13.78
N GLU A 44 13.87 11.30 -14.02
CA GLU A 44 15.33 11.24 -14.07
C GLU A 44 15.95 12.56 -13.61
N VAL A 45 17.16 12.52 -13.04
CA VAL A 45 17.78 13.70 -12.43
C VAL A 45 19.14 13.99 -13.08
N TYR A 46 19.36 15.25 -13.47
CA TYR A 46 20.67 15.73 -13.90
C TYR A 46 20.93 17.13 -13.36
N ARG A 47 21.96 17.26 -12.52
CA ARG A 47 22.33 18.53 -11.86
C ARG A 47 21.15 19.12 -11.08
N ASP A 48 20.70 20.32 -11.46
CA ASP A 48 19.58 21.06 -10.90
C ASP A 48 18.25 20.74 -11.58
N ARG A 49 18.23 19.87 -12.60
CA ARG A 49 17.02 19.51 -13.36
C ARG A 49 16.50 18.13 -12.97
N VAL A 50 15.17 18.03 -12.84
CA VAL A 50 14.43 16.79 -12.71
C VAL A 50 13.55 16.65 -13.95
N PHE A 51 13.85 15.67 -14.79
CA PHE A 51 13.03 15.29 -15.93
C PHE A 51 11.83 14.48 -15.47
N VAL A 52 10.67 14.78 -16.04
CA VAL A 52 9.41 14.12 -15.74
C VAL A 52 8.69 13.86 -17.05
N THR A 53 8.29 12.62 -17.26
CA THR A 53 7.56 12.22 -18.48
C THR A 53 6.10 11.93 -18.21
N VAL A 54 5.27 12.28 -19.18
CA VAL A 54 3.82 12.06 -19.18
C VAL A 54 3.44 11.41 -20.52
N PRO A 55 3.45 10.07 -20.63
CA PRO A 55 3.09 9.36 -21.85
C PRO A 55 1.66 9.68 -22.33
N ARG A 56 1.46 9.80 -23.65
CA ARG A 56 0.15 10.19 -24.23
C ARG A 56 -0.84 9.02 -24.27
N ARG A 57 -1.36 8.65 -23.09
CA ARG A 57 -2.35 7.57 -22.92
C ARG A 57 -3.79 8.06 -22.87
N ARG A 58 -4.01 9.38 -22.81
CA ARG A 58 -5.33 10.04 -22.76
C ARG A 58 -5.23 11.41 -23.42
N HIS A 59 -6.37 12.00 -23.77
CA HIS A 59 -6.41 13.38 -24.25
C HIS A 59 -5.95 14.37 -23.17
N GLY A 60 -5.45 15.51 -23.64
CA GLY A 60 -5.13 16.66 -22.80
C GLY A 60 -3.81 16.61 -22.07
N ILE A 61 -2.82 15.97 -22.70
CA ILE A 61 -1.42 15.95 -22.29
C ILE A 61 -0.64 16.90 -23.22
N PRO A 62 -0.24 18.11 -22.78
CA PRO A 62 0.45 19.08 -23.62
C PRO A 62 1.83 18.64 -24.11
N SER A 63 2.65 18.05 -23.24
CA SER A 63 4.00 17.59 -23.58
C SER A 63 4.35 16.30 -22.86
N THR A 64 4.96 15.36 -23.59
CA THR A 64 5.31 14.04 -23.04
C THR A 64 6.64 14.05 -22.28
N LEU A 65 7.55 14.97 -22.60
CA LEU A 65 8.84 15.13 -21.94
C LEU A 65 8.94 16.52 -21.34
N ASN A 66 9.21 16.58 -20.04
CA ASN A 66 9.23 17.82 -19.29
C ASN A 66 10.39 17.84 -18.29
N TYR A 67 10.67 19.01 -17.73
CA TYR A 67 11.59 19.16 -16.61
C TYR A 67 11.13 20.22 -15.61
N VAL A 68 11.66 20.12 -14.40
CA VAL A 68 11.52 21.11 -13.32
C VAL A 68 12.88 21.32 -12.64
N LYS A 69 13.06 22.47 -11.96
CA LYS A 69 14.27 22.71 -11.15
C LYS A 69 14.13 22.06 -9.78
N ARG A 70 15.24 21.51 -9.25
CA ARG A 70 15.32 20.91 -7.90
C ARG A 70 15.14 21.95 -6.79
N SER A 71 15.68 23.15 -7.00
CA SER A 71 15.45 24.32 -6.14
C SER A 71 14.17 25.02 -6.61
N GLY A 72 13.05 24.71 -5.95
CA GLY A 72 11.75 25.27 -6.31
C GLY A 72 10.69 25.07 -5.24
N ASN A 73 9.55 25.73 -5.45
CA ASN A 73 8.36 25.61 -4.62
C ASN A 73 7.79 24.19 -4.66
N LYS A 74 6.94 23.85 -3.68
CA LYS A 74 6.17 22.60 -3.70
C LYS A 74 5.29 22.58 -4.96
N SER A 75 5.29 21.46 -5.69
CA SER A 75 4.52 21.24 -6.92
C SER A 75 4.86 22.22 -8.06
N PRO A 76 6.10 22.23 -8.56
CA PRO A 76 6.49 23.10 -9.67
C PRO A 76 5.77 22.72 -10.97
N ALA A 77 5.44 23.75 -11.75
CA ALA A 77 4.91 23.59 -13.10
C ALA A 77 5.92 22.86 -14.01
N LEU A 78 5.44 21.91 -14.80
CA LEU A 78 6.22 21.19 -15.80
C LEU A 78 6.55 22.10 -16.98
N LYS A 79 7.83 22.13 -17.37
CA LYS A 79 8.30 22.83 -18.56
C LYS A 79 8.61 21.81 -19.65
N PRO A 80 8.06 21.94 -20.87
CA PRO A 80 8.44 21.08 -21.98
C PRO A 80 9.96 21.10 -22.22
N TYR A 81 10.55 19.93 -22.44
CA TYR A 81 11.96 19.81 -22.81
C TYR A 81 12.10 19.40 -24.28
N PRO A 82 13.09 19.93 -25.03
CA PRO A 82 14.05 20.98 -24.62
C PRO A 82 13.42 22.37 -24.50
N ASP A 83 12.34 22.61 -25.24
CA ASP A 83 11.65 23.88 -25.31
C ASP A 83 10.17 23.67 -25.71
N THR A 84 9.34 24.72 -25.55
CA THR A 84 7.90 24.66 -25.85
C THR A 84 7.60 24.40 -27.33
N LYS A 85 8.46 24.82 -28.26
CA LYS A 85 8.27 24.62 -29.71
C LYS A 85 8.52 23.16 -30.11
N SER A 86 9.42 22.49 -29.40
CA SER A 86 9.80 21.11 -29.63
C SER A 86 8.83 20.08 -29.01
N ARG A 87 7.82 20.51 -28.24
CA ARG A 87 6.89 19.61 -27.53
C ARG A 87 6.13 18.61 -28.41
N ASN A 88 5.86 18.98 -29.66
CA ASN A 88 5.10 18.17 -30.62
C ASN A 88 6.01 17.22 -31.43
N LYS A 89 7.33 17.29 -31.26
CA LYS A 89 8.28 16.38 -31.93
C LYS A 89 8.27 14.97 -31.32
N PHE A 90 7.82 14.85 -30.07
CA PHE A 90 7.72 13.59 -29.35
C PHE A 90 6.27 13.19 -29.18
N ILE A 91 5.96 11.94 -29.52
CA ILE A 91 4.61 11.43 -29.36
C ILE A 91 4.42 10.93 -27.94
N SER A 92 5.20 9.94 -27.50
CA SER A 92 5.03 9.35 -26.18
C SER A 92 6.34 8.78 -25.65
N VAL A 93 6.87 9.41 -24.60
CA VAL A 93 8.13 9.03 -23.95
C VAL A 93 7.83 8.54 -22.54
N TYR A 94 8.35 7.36 -22.20
CA TYR A 94 8.11 6.71 -20.91
C TYR A 94 9.25 6.91 -19.91
N ARG A 95 10.28 6.07 -19.89
CA ARG A 95 11.35 6.15 -18.88
C ARG A 95 12.69 6.51 -19.54
N PRO A 96 13.09 7.79 -19.53
CA PRO A 96 14.38 8.21 -20.05
C PRO A 96 15.50 7.89 -19.05
N ARG A 97 16.75 7.91 -19.51
CA ARG A 97 17.94 7.73 -18.68
C ARG A 97 19.01 8.75 -18.97
N VAL A 98 19.67 9.23 -17.93
CA VAL A 98 20.85 10.06 -18.06
C VAL A 98 22.09 9.20 -17.87
N ASP A 99 22.98 9.24 -18.86
CA ASP A 99 24.22 8.50 -18.80
C ASP A 99 25.34 9.29 -18.10
N VAL A 100 26.45 8.61 -17.82
CA VAL A 100 27.63 9.21 -17.14
C VAL A 100 28.31 10.32 -17.97
N CYS A 101 27.99 10.43 -19.26
CA CYS A 101 28.51 11.43 -20.18
C CYS A 101 27.66 12.70 -20.19
N GLY A 102 26.51 12.71 -19.49
CA GLY A 102 25.58 13.82 -19.45
C GLY A 102 24.68 13.88 -20.68
N ARG A 103 24.32 12.73 -21.25
CA ARG A 103 23.34 12.63 -22.33
C ARG A 103 22.03 12.05 -21.81
N LEU A 104 20.91 12.60 -22.27
CA LEU A 104 19.57 12.09 -21.99
C LEU A 104 19.16 11.16 -23.13
N TRP A 105 19.01 9.87 -22.80
CA TRP A 105 18.56 8.82 -23.69
C TRP A 105 17.11 8.52 -23.44
N MET A 106 16.33 8.35 -24.51
CA MET A 106 14.93 8.02 -24.41
C MET A 106 14.45 7.25 -25.63
N VAL A 107 13.32 6.58 -25.46
CA VAL A 107 12.54 6.02 -26.57
C VAL A 107 11.26 6.82 -26.71
N ASP A 108 11.04 7.35 -27.90
CA ASP A 108 9.71 7.80 -28.32
C ASP A 108 9.03 6.62 -29.00
N THR A 109 7.95 6.11 -28.41
CA THR A 109 7.22 4.96 -28.96
C THR A 109 6.51 5.31 -30.27
N GLY A 110 6.32 6.61 -30.54
CA GLY A 110 5.58 7.08 -31.70
C GLY A 110 4.08 6.70 -31.68
N HIS A 111 3.61 6.13 -30.56
CA HIS A 111 2.28 5.52 -30.44
C HIS A 111 1.40 6.34 -29.51
N LEU A 112 0.19 6.65 -29.98
CA LEU A 112 -0.87 7.29 -29.19
C LEU A 112 -1.75 6.19 -28.59
N GLU A 113 -1.86 6.15 -27.26
CA GLU A 113 -2.52 5.06 -26.53
C GLU A 113 -3.90 5.44 -25.98
N VAL A 114 -4.55 6.44 -26.58
CA VAL A 114 -5.88 6.89 -26.16
C VAL A 114 -6.90 5.75 -26.32
N PRO A 115 -7.66 5.38 -25.28
CA PRO A 115 -8.71 4.36 -25.38
C PRO A 115 -9.71 4.69 -26.49
N GLY A 116 -9.93 3.76 -27.43
CA GLY A 116 -10.80 3.96 -28.59
C GLY A 116 -10.13 4.63 -29.80
N GLU A 117 -8.98 5.27 -29.64
CA GLU A 117 -8.26 6.01 -30.70
C GLU A 117 -6.76 5.67 -30.70
N ARG A 118 -6.42 4.39 -30.51
CA ARG A 118 -5.02 3.96 -30.56
C ARG A 118 -4.47 4.09 -31.97
N LYS A 119 -3.32 4.73 -32.12
CA LYS A 119 -2.72 5.00 -33.44
C LYS A 119 -1.21 5.15 -33.38
N GLN A 120 -0.51 4.51 -34.31
CA GLN A 120 0.90 4.82 -34.58
C GLN A 120 0.99 6.12 -35.38
N ILE A 121 1.61 7.16 -34.82
CA ILE A 121 1.76 8.48 -35.44
C ILE A 121 3.10 8.60 -36.18
N GLN A 122 4.18 8.02 -35.63
CA GLN A 122 5.50 7.98 -36.25
C GLN A 122 6.26 6.70 -35.86
N PRO A 123 7.31 6.26 -36.56
CA PRO A 123 8.10 5.09 -36.17
C PRO A 123 8.72 5.24 -34.77
N PRO A 124 8.81 4.17 -33.96
CA PRO A 124 9.48 4.23 -32.67
C PRO A 124 10.97 4.50 -32.87
N ALA A 125 11.53 5.38 -32.05
CA ALA A 125 12.91 5.83 -32.21
C ALA A 125 13.63 6.03 -30.89
N ILE A 126 14.92 5.72 -30.89
CA ILE A 126 15.85 6.10 -29.83
C ILE A 126 16.30 7.53 -30.10
N ILE A 127 16.16 8.40 -29.11
CA ILE A 127 16.49 9.81 -29.21
C ILE A 127 17.48 10.15 -28.10
N VAL A 128 18.54 10.88 -28.45
CA VAL A 128 19.58 11.28 -27.50
C VAL A 128 19.80 12.78 -27.56
N TYR A 129 19.77 13.43 -26.39
CA TYR A 129 20.08 14.85 -26.22
C TYR A 129 21.36 15.03 -25.41
N ASP A 130 22.18 16.00 -25.79
CA ASP A 130 23.26 16.50 -24.93
C ASP A 130 22.66 17.44 -23.88
N LEU A 131 22.79 17.11 -22.59
CA LEU A 131 22.24 17.93 -21.51
C LEU A 131 23.09 19.15 -21.16
N LYS A 132 24.21 19.39 -21.85
CA LYS A 132 24.96 20.64 -21.71
C LYS A 132 24.44 21.71 -22.65
N THR A 133 24.10 21.32 -23.88
CA THR A 133 23.64 22.22 -24.94
C THR A 133 22.14 22.17 -25.19
N ASP A 134 21.45 21.19 -24.58
CA ASP A 134 20.04 20.84 -24.81
C ASP A 134 19.71 20.59 -26.30
N GLN A 135 20.71 20.15 -27.07
CA GLN A 135 20.56 19.82 -28.48
C GLN A 135 20.40 18.32 -28.69
N GLN A 136 19.57 17.96 -29.67
CA GLN A 136 19.43 16.58 -30.11
C GLN A 136 20.73 16.15 -30.80
N LEU A 137 21.37 15.09 -30.31
CA LEU A 137 22.54 14.50 -30.93
C LEU A 137 22.14 13.64 -32.12
N PHE A 138 21.15 12.77 -31.94
CA PHE A 138 20.60 11.95 -33.03
C PHE A 138 19.20 11.42 -32.68
N ARG A 139 18.52 10.94 -33.72
CA ARG A 139 17.29 10.15 -33.67
C ARG A 139 17.49 8.93 -34.54
N TYR A 140 17.48 7.75 -33.94
CA TYR A 140 17.61 6.46 -34.62
C TYR A 140 16.24 5.77 -34.65
N GLU A 141 15.66 5.63 -35.83
CA GLU A 141 14.42 4.86 -36.00
C GLU A 141 14.73 3.37 -35.89
N LEU A 142 13.96 2.66 -35.07
CA LEU A 142 14.11 1.21 -34.96
C LEU A 142 13.69 0.54 -36.27
N LYS A 143 14.42 -0.51 -36.65
CA LYS A 143 14.16 -1.23 -37.89
C LYS A 143 12.91 -2.08 -37.72
N SER A 144 12.26 -2.41 -38.83
CA SER A 144 11.15 -3.35 -38.82
C SER A 144 11.55 -4.73 -38.27
N THR A 145 12.81 -5.13 -38.38
CA THR A 145 13.34 -6.38 -37.81
C THR A 145 13.41 -6.38 -36.29
N ASP A 146 13.39 -5.20 -35.65
CA ASP A 146 13.45 -5.07 -34.20
C ASP A 146 12.04 -5.15 -33.56
N LEU A 147 11.00 -5.03 -34.39
CA LEU A 147 9.60 -4.97 -34.03
C LEU A 147 8.88 -6.24 -34.52
N VAL A 148 8.20 -6.94 -33.63
CA VAL A 148 7.47 -8.17 -33.98
C VAL A 148 6.17 -7.84 -34.69
N ASN A 149 5.45 -6.83 -34.18
CA ASN A 149 4.21 -6.33 -34.74
C ASN A 149 3.92 -4.92 -34.19
N GLU A 150 2.78 -4.34 -34.53
CA GLU A 150 2.39 -3.00 -34.09
C GLU A 150 2.35 -2.82 -32.56
N ARG A 151 2.20 -3.91 -31.79
CA ARG A 151 2.23 -3.86 -30.31
C ARG A 151 3.63 -3.61 -29.77
N SER A 152 4.68 -4.02 -30.48
CA SER A 152 6.07 -3.82 -30.05
C SER A 152 6.33 -2.35 -29.74
N SER A 153 5.92 -1.43 -30.62
CA SER A 153 6.08 0.02 -30.43
C SER A 153 5.52 0.52 -29.10
N ALA A 154 4.32 0.08 -28.71
CA ALA A 154 3.69 0.45 -27.44
C ALA A 154 4.39 -0.17 -26.22
N GLY A 155 5.15 -1.26 -26.42
CA GLY A 155 5.89 -1.95 -25.36
C GLY A 155 7.26 -1.37 -25.03
N LEU A 156 7.79 -0.45 -25.83
CA LEU A 156 9.13 0.13 -25.67
C LEU A 156 9.18 1.25 -24.62
N THR A 157 8.99 0.89 -23.35
CA THR A 157 8.72 1.87 -22.29
C THR A 157 9.92 2.25 -21.41
N SER A 158 11.07 1.61 -21.58
CA SER A 158 12.26 1.83 -20.79
C SER A 158 13.52 1.60 -21.61
N ILE A 159 14.55 2.38 -21.30
CA ILE A 159 15.90 2.27 -21.86
C ILE A 159 16.90 2.22 -20.71
N THR A 160 17.91 1.36 -20.81
CA THR A 160 19.04 1.28 -19.89
C THR A 160 20.33 1.41 -20.68
N VAL A 161 21.23 2.30 -20.25
CA VAL A 161 22.42 2.68 -21.03
C VAL A 161 23.67 2.14 -20.37
N ASP A 162 24.43 1.33 -21.11
CA ASP A 162 25.75 0.84 -20.74
C ASP A 162 26.82 1.68 -21.45
N VAL A 163 27.57 2.46 -20.67
CA VAL A 163 28.63 3.32 -21.18
C VAL A 163 29.72 3.52 -20.14
N ASP A 164 30.96 3.48 -20.59
CA ASP A 164 32.11 3.89 -19.79
C ASP A 164 32.38 5.39 -19.97
N LYS A 165 32.70 6.07 -18.86
CA LYS A 165 32.98 7.52 -18.85
C LYS A 165 34.13 7.92 -19.77
N LYS A 166 35.07 7.02 -20.04
CA LYS A 166 36.22 7.22 -20.93
C LYS A 166 35.87 7.00 -22.42
N SER A 167 34.77 6.32 -22.73
CA SER A 167 34.39 5.92 -24.09
C SER A 167 32.92 6.19 -24.40
N CYS A 168 32.49 7.44 -24.25
CA CYS A 168 31.08 7.85 -24.45
C CYS A 168 30.50 7.47 -25.82
N ASN A 169 31.33 7.37 -26.87
CA ASN A 169 30.89 7.02 -28.22
C ASN A 169 30.69 5.51 -28.45
N ASP A 170 31.10 4.66 -27.50
CA ASP A 170 30.93 3.20 -27.54
C ASP A 170 29.87 2.75 -26.52
N ALA A 171 28.74 3.45 -26.53
CA ALA A 171 27.62 3.17 -25.64
C ALA A 171 26.69 2.11 -26.25
N TYR A 172 26.12 1.27 -25.39
CA TYR A 172 25.05 0.36 -25.73
C TYR A 172 23.78 0.75 -24.97
N ALA A 173 22.62 0.52 -25.57
CA ALA A 173 21.33 0.69 -24.92
C ALA A 173 20.52 -0.59 -24.98
N TYR A 174 19.86 -0.92 -23.87
CA TYR A 174 18.95 -2.07 -23.72
C TYR A 174 17.54 -1.53 -23.52
N ILE A 175 16.66 -1.81 -24.48
CA ILE A 175 15.27 -1.37 -24.51
C ILE A 175 14.38 -2.57 -24.26
N ASN A 176 13.44 -2.43 -23.31
CA ASN A 176 12.48 -3.48 -23.03
C ASN A 176 11.36 -3.47 -24.06
N ASP A 177 10.81 -4.62 -24.41
CA ASP A 177 9.56 -4.76 -25.15
C ASP A 177 8.60 -5.60 -24.30
N LEU A 178 7.81 -4.92 -23.47
CA LEU A 178 6.87 -5.61 -22.57
C LEU A 178 5.68 -6.23 -23.32
N ALA A 179 5.32 -5.70 -24.49
CA ALA A 179 4.10 -6.08 -25.19
C ALA A 179 4.29 -7.33 -26.07
N THR A 180 5.51 -7.54 -26.56
CA THR A 180 5.90 -8.69 -27.38
C THR A 180 7.16 -9.40 -26.85
N GLU A 181 7.46 -9.17 -25.57
CA GLU A 181 8.30 -10.02 -24.72
C GLU A 181 9.74 -10.21 -25.22
N GLY A 182 10.39 -9.09 -25.55
CA GLY A 182 11.75 -9.10 -26.08
C GLY A 182 12.62 -7.97 -25.55
N MET A 183 13.88 -8.00 -25.94
CA MET A 183 14.85 -6.94 -25.66
C MET A 183 15.43 -6.43 -26.97
N VAL A 184 15.39 -5.12 -27.19
CA VAL A 184 16.12 -4.48 -28.30
C VAL A 184 17.43 -3.94 -27.76
N VAL A 185 18.53 -4.25 -28.43
CA VAL A 185 19.86 -3.74 -28.11
C VAL A 185 20.31 -2.82 -29.20
N PHE A 186 20.83 -1.65 -28.83
CA PHE A 186 21.35 -0.65 -29.75
C PHE A 186 22.81 -0.37 -29.45
N SER A 187 23.64 -0.30 -30.49
CA SER A 187 25.04 0.09 -30.43
C SER A 187 25.22 1.48 -31.03
N LEU A 188 25.69 2.43 -30.23
CA LEU A 188 25.95 3.80 -30.68
C LEU A 188 27.06 3.86 -31.73
N LYS A 189 28.14 3.12 -31.48
CA LYS A 189 29.32 3.11 -32.34
C LYS A 189 29.02 2.61 -33.74
N ASN A 190 28.20 1.57 -33.84
CA ASN A 190 27.81 0.96 -35.10
C ASN A 190 26.54 1.58 -35.69
N MET A 191 25.83 2.41 -34.92
CA MET A 191 24.51 2.94 -35.28
C MET A 191 23.55 1.85 -35.76
N ASP A 192 23.53 0.73 -35.04
CA ASP A 192 22.75 -0.45 -35.39
C ASP A 192 22.05 -1.03 -34.17
N SER A 193 20.96 -1.79 -34.39
CA SER A 193 20.19 -2.44 -33.35
C SER A 193 19.78 -3.86 -33.72
N TRP A 194 19.44 -4.68 -32.74
CA TRP A 194 18.94 -6.03 -32.93
C TRP A 194 18.05 -6.45 -31.78
N ARG A 195 17.20 -7.44 -32.02
CA ARG A 195 16.25 -7.95 -31.02
C ARG A 195 16.68 -9.32 -30.51
N PHE A 196 16.62 -9.49 -29.20
CA PHE A 196 16.65 -10.79 -28.54
C PHE A 196 15.24 -11.23 -28.12
N SER A 197 15.00 -12.53 -28.25
CA SER A 197 13.85 -13.21 -27.68
C SER A 197 14.36 -14.35 -26.81
N HIS A 198 13.84 -14.47 -25.59
CA HIS A 198 14.23 -15.53 -24.67
C HIS A 198 13.06 -15.82 -23.73
N ARG A 199 12.96 -17.06 -23.25
CA ARG A 199 11.86 -17.48 -22.37
C ARG A 199 11.79 -16.70 -21.06
N SER A 200 12.92 -16.20 -20.56
CA SER A 200 12.96 -15.36 -19.34
C SER A 200 12.39 -13.94 -19.56
N PHE A 201 12.10 -13.54 -20.80
CA PHE A 201 11.45 -12.26 -21.10
C PHE A 201 9.92 -12.37 -21.10
N VAL A 202 9.41 -13.61 -21.15
CA VAL A 202 7.98 -13.91 -21.25
C VAL A 202 7.34 -13.82 -19.88
N HIS A 203 6.10 -13.33 -19.81
CA HIS A 203 5.33 -13.34 -18.57
C HIS A 203 5.09 -14.75 -18.04
N ASP A 204 5.03 -14.89 -16.72
CA ASP A 204 4.59 -16.11 -16.05
C ASP A 204 3.08 -16.08 -15.85
N ASP A 205 2.35 -16.94 -16.57
CA ASP A 205 0.90 -17.07 -16.45
C ASP A 205 0.43 -17.29 -15.00
N ARG A 206 1.28 -17.88 -14.14
CA ARG A 206 0.98 -18.12 -12.72
C ARG A 206 1.01 -16.84 -11.88
N ALA A 207 1.67 -15.79 -12.36
CA ALA A 207 1.80 -14.49 -11.71
C ALA A 207 0.86 -13.42 -12.30
N MET A 208 -0.04 -13.78 -13.23
CA MET A 208 -0.92 -12.84 -13.95
C MET A 208 -1.80 -11.97 -13.05
N ASN A 209 -2.17 -12.47 -11.88
CA ASN A 209 -3.02 -11.74 -10.94
C ASN A 209 -2.13 -11.06 -9.90
N PHE A 210 -1.83 -9.77 -10.11
CA PHE A 210 -1.21 -8.95 -9.09
C PHE A 210 -2.17 -7.84 -8.65
N THR A 211 -2.12 -7.52 -7.36
CA THR A 211 -3.03 -6.55 -6.76
C THR A 211 -2.30 -5.24 -6.53
N ALA A 212 -2.81 -4.15 -7.11
CA ALA A 212 -2.35 -2.80 -6.80
C ALA A 212 -3.53 -1.98 -6.27
N ALA A 213 -3.40 -1.44 -5.07
CA ALA A 213 -4.44 -0.65 -4.40
C ALA A 213 -5.82 -1.37 -4.33
N GLY A 214 -5.81 -2.70 -4.15
CA GLY A 214 -7.03 -3.52 -4.05
C GLY A 214 -7.69 -3.86 -5.39
N TYR A 215 -7.13 -3.39 -6.51
CA TYR A 215 -7.55 -3.80 -7.85
C TYR A 215 -6.69 -4.96 -8.31
N VAL A 216 -7.33 -6.07 -8.65
CA VAL A 216 -6.66 -7.16 -9.36
C VAL A 216 -6.40 -6.69 -10.78
N ILE A 217 -5.13 -6.57 -11.11
CA ILE A 217 -4.66 -6.23 -12.45
C ILE A 217 -4.28 -7.53 -13.13
N ASN A 218 -4.81 -7.72 -14.33
CA ASN A 218 -4.48 -8.84 -15.19
C ASN A 218 -3.81 -8.30 -16.46
N TRP A 219 -2.49 -8.15 -16.38
CA TRP A 219 -1.66 -7.76 -17.52
C TRP A 219 -0.85 -8.97 -17.98
N LYS A 220 -0.37 -8.90 -19.22
CA LYS A 220 0.49 -9.92 -19.85
C LYS A 220 1.79 -9.27 -20.28
N ASP A 221 2.31 -8.42 -19.40
CA ASP A 221 3.48 -7.62 -19.68
C ASP A 221 4.73 -8.45 -19.38
N GLY A 222 5.52 -8.69 -20.43
CA GLY A 222 6.81 -9.38 -20.38
C GLY A 222 7.91 -8.49 -19.82
N LEU A 223 9.13 -8.61 -20.38
CA LEU A 223 10.32 -7.86 -19.97
C LEU A 223 10.02 -6.38 -19.71
N PHE A 224 10.20 -5.95 -18.46
CA PHE A 224 9.72 -4.63 -18.01
C PHE A 224 10.83 -3.73 -17.51
N SER A 225 11.75 -4.27 -16.70
CA SER A 225 12.87 -3.53 -16.12
C SER A 225 14.19 -4.22 -16.43
N ILE A 226 15.20 -3.41 -16.72
CA ILE A 226 16.59 -3.83 -16.94
C ILE A 226 17.48 -2.86 -16.15
N THR A 227 18.41 -3.36 -15.36
CA THR A 227 19.43 -2.57 -14.68
C THR A 227 20.80 -3.21 -14.88
N LEU A 228 21.86 -2.44 -14.66
CA LEU A 228 23.25 -2.90 -14.82
C LEU A 228 23.93 -2.96 -13.46
N THR A 229 24.77 -3.98 -13.27
CA THR A 229 25.72 -3.99 -12.16
C THR A 229 26.83 -2.99 -12.40
N ASP A 230 27.55 -2.66 -11.34
CA ASP A 230 28.88 -2.09 -11.48
C ASP A 230 29.79 -3.05 -12.28
N PRO A 231 30.79 -2.52 -13.01
CA PRO A 231 31.78 -3.36 -13.67
C PRO A 231 32.55 -4.18 -12.63
N ASP A 232 32.80 -5.46 -12.94
CA ASP A 232 33.71 -6.29 -12.16
C ASP A 232 35.19 -5.88 -12.37
N VAL A 233 36.12 -6.61 -11.75
CA VAL A 233 37.56 -6.38 -11.87
C VAL A 233 38.10 -6.46 -13.30
N ASN A 234 37.37 -7.12 -14.20
CA ASN A 234 37.69 -7.26 -15.62
C ASN A 234 36.92 -6.26 -16.49
N GLY A 235 36.16 -5.33 -15.89
CA GLY A 235 35.32 -4.37 -16.59
C GLY A 235 34.02 -4.95 -17.16
N LYS A 236 33.66 -6.19 -16.81
CA LYS A 236 32.42 -6.83 -17.27
C LYS A 236 31.24 -6.41 -16.41
N ARG A 237 30.09 -6.22 -17.05
CA ARG A 237 28.82 -5.90 -16.37
C ARG A 237 27.80 -7.00 -16.61
N LYS A 238 26.91 -7.19 -15.63
CA LYS A 238 25.69 -7.98 -15.79
C LYS A 238 24.49 -7.06 -15.98
N ALA A 239 23.60 -7.44 -16.89
CA ALA A 239 22.25 -6.90 -16.96
C ALA A 239 21.34 -7.78 -16.10
N ILE A 240 20.74 -7.17 -15.07
CA ILE A 240 19.72 -7.77 -14.22
C ILE A 240 18.36 -7.30 -14.72
N TYR A 241 17.41 -8.22 -14.89
CA TYR A 241 16.12 -7.89 -15.49
C TYR A 241 15.00 -8.83 -15.02
N HIS A 242 13.75 -8.39 -15.21
CA HIS A 242 12.56 -9.20 -14.97
C HIS A 242 11.40 -8.82 -15.91
N PRO A 243 10.52 -9.79 -16.24
CA PRO A 243 9.16 -9.50 -16.69
C PRO A 243 8.32 -8.82 -15.60
N LEU A 244 7.36 -7.98 -15.97
CA LEU A 244 6.46 -7.36 -14.98
C LEU A 244 5.64 -8.43 -14.26
N VAL A 245 5.14 -9.39 -15.04
CA VAL A 245 4.31 -10.49 -14.56
C VAL A 245 5.24 -11.68 -14.33
N SER A 246 6.03 -11.60 -13.27
CA SER A 246 6.96 -12.64 -12.81
C SER A 246 7.38 -12.34 -11.38
N THR A 247 7.83 -13.37 -10.65
CA THR A 247 8.52 -13.21 -9.36
C THR A 247 10.01 -13.57 -9.44
N GLU A 248 10.48 -13.96 -10.64
CA GLU A 248 11.87 -14.30 -10.90
C GLU A 248 12.66 -13.06 -11.37
N GLU A 249 13.87 -12.90 -10.82
CA GLU A 249 14.88 -11.97 -11.32
C GLU A 249 15.94 -12.76 -12.09
N PHE A 250 16.31 -12.25 -13.27
CA PHE A 250 17.28 -12.89 -14.16
C PHE A 250 18.51 -12.01 -14.32
N ALA A 251 19.65 -12.63 -14.65
CA ALA A 251 20.89 -11.92 -14.96
C ALA A 251 21.58 -12.51 -16.19
N ILE A 252 22.18 -11.66 -17.01
CA ILE A 252 23.01 -12.04 -18.15
C ILE A 252 24.26 -11.14 -18.24
N ASP A 253 25.41 -11.69 -18.61
CA ASP A 253 26.58 -10.86 -18.91
C ASP A 253 26.31 -10.02 -20.16
N THR A 254 26.57 -8.71 -20.06
CA THR A 254 26.34 -7.75 -21.16
C THR A 254 27.15 -8.06 -22.41
N GLU A 255 28.27 -8.77 -22.28
CA GLU A 255 29.10 -9.23 -23.40
C GLU A 255 28.29 -10.06 -24.40
N PHE A 256 27.40 -10.93 -23.92
CA PHE A 256 26.52 -11.74 -24.79
C PHE A 256 25.43 -10.92 -25.47
N LEU A 257 24.98 -9.82 -24.84
CA LEU A 257 24.00 -8.92 -25.44
C LEU A 257 24.63 -8.04 -26.52
N LYS A 258 25.94 -7.74 -26.41
CA LYS A 258 26.70 -6.90 -27.33
C LYS A 258 27.13 -7.63 -28.60
N ASP A 259 27.16 -8.97 -28.60
CA ASP A 259 27.47 -9.79 -29.77
C ASP A 259 26.19 -10.27 -30.48
N ASN A 260 25.87 -9.65 -31.62
CA ASN A 260 24.73 -10.01 -32.46
C ASN A 260 24.89 -11.39 -33.14
N LYS A 261 26.08 -12.01 -33.10
CA LYS A 261 26.33 -13.30 -33.79
C LYS A 261 26.01 -14.54 -32.94
N THR A 262 26.04 -14.44 -31.61
CA THR A 262 25.94 -15.62 -30.72
C THR A 262 24.51 -16.13 -30.53
N PHE A 263 23.47 -15.34 -30.83
CA PHE A 263 22.07 -15.68 -30.53
C PHE A 263 21.22 -16.10 -31.74
N LEU A 264 21.75 -16.01 -32.96
CA LEU A 264 21.04 -16.36 -34.19
C LEU A 264 21.05 -17.87 -34.53
N GLY A 265 21.58 -18.72 -33.64
CA GLY A 265 21.64 -20.17 -33.85
C GLY A 265 20.83 -20.93 -32.81
N HIS A 266 19.56 -21.21 -33.08
CA HIS A 266 18.96 -22.55 -32.97
C HIS A 266 17.43 -22.51 -33.17
N ASN A 267 17.02 -22.70 -34.42
CA ASN A 267 15.83 -23.49 -34.69
C ASN A 267 16.10 -24.95 -34.24
N THR A 268 15.09 -25.51 -33.58
CA THR A 268 14.98 -26.84 -33.00
C THR A 268 15.53 -27.97 -33.87
N LYS A 269 16.61 -28.63 -33.43
CA LYS A 269 16.77 -30.08 -33.49
C LYS A 269 17.46 -30.57 -32.22
N LYS A 270 16.78 -31.49 -31.51
CA LYS A 270 17.36 -32.29 -30.42
C LYS A 270 18.70 -32.85 -30.88
N ARG A 271 19.79 -32.40 -30.27
CA ARG A 271 21.06 -33.12 -30.25
C ARG A 271 21.65 -32.97 -28.87
N GLU A 272 21.63 -34.06 -28.12
CA GLU A 272 22.41 -34.21 -26.90
C GLU A 272 23.88 -33.93 -27.23
N VAL A 273 24.41 -32.87 -26.64
CA VAL A 273 25.85 -32.62 -26.59
C VAL A 273 26.20 -32.27 -25.16
N SER A 274 26.78 -33.28 -24.49
CA SER A 274 27.96 -33.21 -23.65
C SER A 274 28.20 -31.91 -22.86
N ARG A 275 28.15 -32.06 -21.53
CA ARG A 275 28.69 -31.15 -20.50
C ARG A 275 30.05 -30.57 -20.90
N SER A 276 30.10 -29.34 -21.41
CA SER A 276 31.11 -28.33 -21.06
C SER A 276 30.83 -27.00 -21.77
N ARG A 277 30.75 -25.92 -20.96
CA ARG A 277 30.59 -24.49 -21.32
C ARG A 277 29.21 -24.06 -21.86
N GLN A 278 28.20 -24.05 -20.99
CA GLN A 278 26.94 -23.33 -21.19
C GLN A 278 27.03 -21.90 -20.63
N MET A 279 26.38 -20.94 -21.31
CA MET A 279 26.07 -19.61 -20.77
C MET A 279 25.37 -19.75 -19.41
N GLU A 280 26.03 -19.36 -18.32
CA GLU A 280 25.45 -19.37 -16.98
C GLU A 280 24.59 -18.10 -16.78
N PHE A 281 23.30 -18.20 -17.04
CA PHE A 281 22.33 -17.27 -16.46
C PHE A 281 22.23 -17.58 -14.97
N LEU A 282 22.79 -16.72 -14.13
CA LEU A 282 22.63 -16.84 -12.68
C LEU A 282 21.15 -16.58 -12.34
N ARG A 283 20.40 -17.65 -12.09
CA ARG A 283 19.17 -17.56 -11.30
C ARG A 283 19.58 -17.26 -9.88
N LEU A 284 19.26 -16.07 -9.39
CA LEU A 284 19.31 -15.79 -7.95
C LEU A 284 18.11 -16.49 -7.29
N CYS A 285 18.18 -17.81 -7.18
CA CYS A 285 17.28 -18.61 -6.36
C CYS A 285 18.02 -19.01 -5.08
N LEU A 286 17.71 -18.34 -3.96
CA LEU A 286 17.77 -19.04 -2.68
C LEU A 286 16.67 -20.12 -2.70
N PRO A 287 16.95 -21.40 -2.42
CA PRO A 287 15.98 -22.45 -2.61
C PRO A 287 14.96 -22.46 -1.47
N LEU A 288 13.70 -22.20 -1.78
CA LEU A 288 12.58 -22.82 -1.06
C LEU A 288 12.07 -23.96 -1.95
N HIS A 289 12.39 -25.19 -1.56
CA HIS A 289 11.82 -26.39 -2.15
C HIS A 289 10.31 -26.38 -1.89
N TYR A 290 9.52 -26.25 -2.95
CA TYR A 290 8.09 -26.54 -2.97
C TYR A 290 7.89 -28.04 -3.23
N PRO A 291 7.28 -28.82 -2.31
CA PRO A 291 6.53 -29.98 -2.73
C PRO A 291 5.22 -29.50 -3.38
N ALA A 292 4.83 -30.19 -4.45
CA ALA A 292 3.55 -29.99 -5.11
C ALA A 292 2.40 -30.04 -4.11
N TYR A 293 1.45 -29.10 -4.24
CA TYR A 293 0.19 -29.09 -3.51
C TYR A 293 -0.54 -30.43 -3.71
N PRO A 294 -0.91 -31.15 -2.65
CA PRO A 294 -2.04 -32.05 -2.72
C PRO A 294 -3.28 -31.19 -2.93
N SER A 295 -3.95 -31.39 -4.06
CA SER A 295 -5.32 -30.94 -4.31
C SER A 295 -6.21 -31.34 -3.13
N GLY A 296 -6.56 -30.38 -2.25
CA GLY A 296 -7.27 -30.74 -1.02
C GLY A 296 -7.56 -29.64 -0.02
N PHE A 297 -7.72 -28.36 -0.42
CA PHE A 297 -8.36 -27.38 0.46
C PHE A 297 -9.72 -26.99 -0.12
N ARG A 298 -10.76 -27.69 0.33
CA ARG A 298 -12.14 -27.25 0.16
C ARG A 298 -12.32 -25.97 0.98
N LEU A 299 -12.59 -24.85 0.30
CA LEU A 299 -13.14 -23.66 0.94
C LEU A 299 -14.42 -24.10 1.67
N LEU A 300 -14.41 -24.06 3.00
CA LEU A 300 -15.63 -24.20 3.77
C LEU A 300 -16.38 -22.88 3.63
N GLN A 301 -17.64 -22.99 3.20
CA GLN A 301 -18.62 -21.91 3.04
C GLN A 301 -18.48 -20.84 4.12
N ASP A 302 -18.54 -19.55 3.75
CA ASP A 302 -18.42 -18.39 4.65
C ASP A 302 -19.26 -18.60 5.93
N ARG A 303 -18.57 -18.91 7.04
CA ARG A 303 -19.21 -19.29 8.31
C ARG A 303 -19.64 -18.09 9.15
N PHE A 304 -19.47 -16.87 8.63
CA PHE A 304 -20.04 -15.64 9.21
C PHE A 304 -21.26 -15.14 8.42
N ALA A 305 -21.64 -15.80 7.32
CA ALA A 305 -22.70 -15.34 6.43
C ALA A 305 -24.05 -16.06 6.67
N ASP A 306 -24.66 -15.82 7.83
CA ASP A 306 -26.11 -15.90 7.94
C ASP A 306 -26.67 -14.51 7.62
N ASP A 307 -26.83 -14.23 6.32
CA ASP A 307 -27.80 -13.29 5.72
C ASP A 307 -27.39 -12.93 4.29
N VAL A 308 -27.61 -13.86 3.35
CA VAL A 308 -27.56 -13.58 1.91
C VAL A 308 -28.95 -13.77 1.32
N SER A 309 -29.82 -12.81 1.58
CA SER A 309 -30.96 -12.48 0.72
C SER A 309 -31.50 -11.11 1.12
N ASP A 310 -31.12 -10.06 0.39
CA ASP A 310 -32.12 -9.33 -0.39
C ASP A 310 -31.56 -8.10 -1.10
N ALA A 311 -32.22 -7.85 -2.22
CA ALA A 311 -31.94 -6.86 -3.23
C ALA A 311 -32.07 -5.41 -2.75
N ARG A 312 -31.47 -4.53 -3.54
CA ARG A 312 -31.63 -3.07 -3.55
C ARG A 312 -33.03 -2.60 -3.13
N SER A 313 -33.10 -1.89 -2.01
CA SER A 313 -33.92 -0.68 -1.91
C SER A 313 -33.29 0.30 -0.91
N LYS A 314 -32.97 1.51 -1.37
CA LYS A 314 -32.70 2.66 -0.50
C LYS A 314 -34.01 3.03 0.18
N ARG A 315 -34.04 3.11 1.51
CA ARG A 315 -35.11 3.81 2.24
C ARG A 315 -34.61 5.21 2.61
N GLU A 316 -35.44 6.22 2.36
CA GLU A 316 -35.22 7.64 2.67
C GLU A 316 -35.21 7.97 4.18
N SER A 317 -35.02 6.99 5.06
CA SER A 317 -35.09 7.18 6.52
C SER A 317 -33.75 7.28 7.24
N ASP A 318 -32.63 7.46 6.53
CA ASP A 318 -31.30 7.71 7.14
C ASP A 318 -31.13 9.17 7.62
N ILE A 319 -32.25 9.86 7.87
CA ILE A 319 -32.27 11.17 8.53
C ILE A 319 -32.18 10.92 10.03
N VAL A 320 -31.03 11.25 10.60
CA VAL A 320 -30.77 11.27 12.04
C VAL A 320 -31.67 12.34 12.68
N PHE A 321 -32.82 11.93 13.21
CA PHE A 321 -33.55 12.69 14.21
C PHE A 321 -32.99 12.35 15.59
N PHE A 322 -32.54 13.37 16.32
CA PHE A 322 -32.30 13.28 17.75
C PHE A 322 -33.65 13.44 18.45
N ASP A 323 -34.05 12.44 19.24
CA ASP A 323 -35.15 12.60 20.18
C ASP A 323 -34.60 13.27 21.44
N ASP A 324 -35.08 14.49 21.67
CA ASP A 324 -34.71 15.38 22.75
C ASP A 324 -35.33 14.92 24.07
N LYS A 325 -34.53 14.85 25.14
CA LYS A 325 -34.93 15.43 26.43
C LYS A 325 -33.76 16.14 27.11
N GLU A 326 -34.00 17.43 27.33
CA GLU A 326 -33.34 18.41 28.21
C GLU A 326 -32.11 19.22 27.69
N GLU A 327 -32.48 20.26 26.93
CA GLU A 327 -32.07 21.69 27.00
C GLU A 327 -30.59 22.10 26.82
N ASP A 328 -30.20 22.39 25.57
CA ASP A 328 -29.45 23.62 25.18
C ASP A 328 -30.17 24.22 23.96
N THR A 329 -30.89 25.31 24.16
CA THR A 329 -31.89 25.91 23.25
C THR A 329 -31.30 26.73 22.10
N ARG A 330 -30.33 26.17 21.36
CA ARG A 330 -29.84 26.79 20.12
C ARG A 330 -30.23 25.96 18.90
N GLU A 331 -31.27 26.43 18.21
CA GLU A 331 -31.74 25.91 16.92
C GLU A 331 -30.58 25.82 15.93
N TRP A 332 -30.24 24.59 15.55
CA TRP A 332 -29.12 24.30 14.65
C TRP A 332 -29.64 24.07 13.24
N ASN A 333 -30.21 25.09 12.59
CA ASN A 333 -30.47 25.10 11.13
C ASN A 333 -30.97 26.43 10.54
N GLN A 334 -30.70 27.58 11.16
CA GLN A 334 -30.78 28.84 10.41
C GLN A 334 -29.37 29.16 9.89
N GLY A 335 -29.18 28.96 8.58
CA GLY A 335 -28.09 29.63 7.87
C GLY A 335 -28.16 31.15 8.12
N PRO A 336 -27.08 31.90 7.90
CA PRO A 336 -27.12 33.34 8.13
C PRO A 336 -28.28 33.98 7.34
N PRO A 337 -28.98 34.99 7.91
CA PRO A 337 -29.81 35.88 7.11
C PRO A 337 -28.92 36.48 6.01
N GLU A 338 -29.49 36.73 4.85
CA GLU A 338 -28.87 37.29 3.64
C GLU A 338 -27.51 37.99 3.84
N LEU A 339 -26.54 37.61 2.99
CA LEU A 339 -25.25 38.28 2.86
C LEU A 339 -25.43 39.81 2.85
N PRO A 340 -24.83 40.57 3.77
CA PRO A 340 -24.68 42.00 3.57
C PRO A 340 -23.80 42.20 2.33
N SER A 341 -24.27 43.06 1.44
CA SER A 341 -23.55 43.55 0.27
C SER A 341 -22.10 43.91 0.60
N GLU A 342 -21.22 43.65 -0.38
CA GLU A 342 -19.82 44.10 -0.42
C GLU A 342 -19.63 45.45 0.28
N ASN A 343 -18.74 45.50 1.29
CA ASN A 343 -17.71 46.53 1.42
C ASN A 343 -16.80 46.31 2.65
N ASN A 344 -15.51 46.57 2.42
CA ASN A 344 -14.43 46.94 3.34
C ASN A 344 -13.67 45.85 4.13
N GLU A 345 -12.44 45.63 3.65
CA GLU A 345 -11.16 45.59 4.36
C GLU A 345 -11.11 45.15 5.83
N GLY A 346 -10.37 44.05 6.08
CA GLY A 346 -9.88 43.71 7.42
C GLY A 346 -9.54 42.23 7.56
N THR A 347 -8.25 41.90 7.47
CA THR A 347 -7.71 40.58 7.85
C THR A 347 -8.02 40.28 9.31
N THR A 348 -8.85 39.27 9.58
CA THR A 348 -8.88 38.58 10.88
C THR A 348 -8.53 37.12 10.70
N THR A 349 -7.30 36.78 11.10
CA THR A 349 -6.82 35.41 11.30
C THR A 349 -7.63 34.77 12.42
N VAL A 350 -8.46 33.78 12.08
CA VAL A 350 -9.20 32.99 13.07
C VAL A 350 -8.20 32.15 13.88
N ARG A 351 -8.26 32.23 15.21
CA ARG A 351 -7.37 31.48 16.10
C ARG A 351 -7.92 30.06 16.30
N PRO A 352 -7.06 29.02 16.47
CA PRO A 352 -7.49 27.62 16.68
C PRO A 352 -8.38 27.37 17.91
N VAL A 353 -8.58 28.39 18.73
CA VAL A 353 -9.41 28.34 19.94
C VAL A 353 -10.90 28.55 19.61
N ASP A 354 -11.22 29.11 18.44
CA ASP A 354 -12.59 29.48 18.07
C ASP A 354 -13.36 28.36 17.33
N GLU A 355 -12.72 27.20 17.05
CA GLU A 355 -13.32 26.05 16.34
C GLU A 355 -13.85 24.93 17.27
N GLN A 356 -13.84 25.14 18.59
CA GLN A 356 -13.89 24.07 19.60
C GLN A 356 -15.27 23.47 19.91
N GLY A 357 -16.17 23.39 18.92
CA GLY A 357 -17.48 22.81 19.16
C GLY A 357 -18.31 22.25 17.99
N ARG A 358 -17.88 22.29 16.71
CA ARG A 358 -18.88 22.24 15.61
C ARG A 358 -18.58 21.46 14.33
N PHE A 359 -17.74 20.42 14.31
CA PHE A 359 -17.56 19.69 13.04
C PHE A 359 -17.46 18.18 13.24
N PHE A 360 -18.55 17.43 13.09
CA PHE A 360 -18.49 15.99 12.82
C PHE A 360 -18.21 15.78 11.34
N VAL A 361 -17.24 14.94 11.01
CA VAL A 361 -16.94 14.58 9.61
C VAL A 361 -17.08 13.09 9.48
N GLN A 362 -18.26 12.63 9.04
CA GLN A 362 -18.60 11.22 8.87
C GLN A 362 -17.45 10.40 8.26
N TYR A 363 -16.89 10.95 7.20
CA TYR A 363 -15.83 10.37 6.39
C TYR A 363 -14.47 10.16 7.06
N ASN A 364 -14.23 10.86 8.17
CA ASN A 364 -12.96 10.81 8.91
C ASN A 364 -12.99 9.81 10.07
N ASN A 365 -14.17 9.26 10.39
CA ASN A 365 -14.36 8.33 11.49
C ASN A 365 -14.04 6.92 11.00
N VAL A 366 -12.88 6.40 11.36
CA VAL A 366 -12.44 5.04 11.01
C VAL A 366 -12.37 4.21 12.29
N PRO A 367 -13.36 3.34 12.54
CA PRO A 367 -13.33 2.38 13.63
C PRO A 367 -12.14 1.44 13.50
N MET A 368 -11.41 1.27 14.60
CA MET A 368 -10.17 0.51 14.60
C MET A 368 -10.24 -0.70 15.53
N GLY A 369 -10.85 -0.58 16.70
CA GLY A 369 -10.88 -1.63 17.72
C GLY A 369 -12.30 -1.96 18.17
N VAL A 370 -12.48 -3.20 18.60
CA VAL A 370 -13.75 -3.74 19.09
C VAL A 370 -13.54 -4.55 20.35
N GLU A 371 -14.41 -4.37 21.34
CA GLU A 371 -14.38 -5.13 22.59
C GLU A 371 -15.80 -5.35 23.10
N ARG A 372 -16.15 -6.60 23.42
CA ARG A 372 -17.50 -6.98 23.83
C ARG A 372 -17.53 -7.23 25.34
N VAL A 373 -18.40 -6.53 26.08
CA VAL A 373 -18.59 -6.75 27.52
C VAL A 373 -20.07 -6.65 27.91
N GLY A 374 -20.60 -7.66 28.62
CA GLY A 374 -21.97 -7.61 29.14
C GLY A 374 -23.00 -7.53 28.01
N ASP A 375 -23.67 -6.39 27.83
CA ASP A 375 -24.54 -6.06 26.67
C ASP A 375 -24.02 -4.87 25.84
N ARG A 376 -22.80 -4.42 26.10
CA ARG A 376 -22.15 -3.33 25.38
C ARG A 376 -21.10 -3.87 24.41
N LEU A 377 -21.04 -3.28 23.22
CA LEU A 377 -19.97 -3.49 22.24
C LEU A 377 -19.20 -2.17 22.09
N PHE A 378 -18.01 -2.11 22.65
CA PHE A 378 -17.14 -0.95 22.59
C PHE A 378 -16.47 -0.86 21.22
N VAL A 379 -16.43 0.36 20.67
CA VAL A 379 -15.86 0.67 19.37
C VAL A 379 -14.95 1.89 19.50
N THR A 380 -13.68 1.73 19.12
CA THR A 380 -12.72 2.83 19.16
C THR A 380 -12.60 3.51 17.80
N VAL A 381 -12.51 4.85 17.82
CA VAL A 381 -12.29 5.69 16.64
C VAL A 381 -11.13 6.64 16.97
N PRO A 382 -9.86 6.25 16.74
CA PRO A 382 -8.71 7.09 17.08
C PRO A 382 -8.73 8.41 16.29
N ARG A 383 -8.34 9.52 16.95
CA ARG A 383 -8.40 10.89 16.42
C ARG A 383 -7.27 11.19 15.44
N ARG A 384 -7.34 10.57 14.26
CA ARG A 384 -6.38 10.74 13.16
C ARG A 384 -6.75 11.85 12.19
N ARG A 385 -7.95 12.42 12.31
CA ARG A 385 -8.44 13.53 11.48
C ARG A 385 -9.42 14.37 12.29
N TYR A 386 -9.69 15.58 11.81
CA TYR A 386 -10.69 16.45 12.42
C TYR A 386 -12.09 15.83 12.32
N GLY A 387 -12.92 16.14 13.31
CA GLY A 387 -14.32 15.77 13.34
C GLY A 387 -14.66 14.35 13.76
N ILE A 388 -13.85 13.83 14.67
CA ILE A 388 -14.12 12.61 15.45
C ILE A 388 -14.59 13.04 16.85
N PRO A 389 -15.90 13.01 17.16
CA PRO A 389 -16.44 13.56 18.40
C PRO A 389 -15.98 12.80 19.64
N SER A 390 -15.93 11.48 19.54
CA SER A 390 -15.53 10.60 20.64
C SER A 390 -14.63 9.49 20.12
N THR A 391 -13.51 9.28 20.81
CA THR A 391 -12.55 8.23 20.45
C THR A 391 -12.92 6.87 21.00
N LEU A 392 -13.76 6.82 22.04
CA LEU A 392 -14.30 5.60 22.61
C LEU A 392 -15.83 5.68 22.61
N ASN A 393 -16.45 4.67 22.04
CA ASN A 393 -17.90 4.59 21.87
C ASN A 393 -18.38 3.20 22.26
N TYR A 394 -19.69 3.04 22.38
CA TYR A 394 -20.31 1.73 22.53
C TYR A 394 -21.63 1.64 21.74
N ILE A 395 -22.03 0.40 21.45
CA ILE A 395 -23.34 0.01 20.93
C ILE A 395 -24.04 -0.81 22.02
N ASP A 396 -25.33 -0.58 22.23
CA ASP A 396 -26.14 -1.31 23.21
C ASP A 396 -26.81 -2.49 22.52
N LEU A 397 -26.27 -3.69 22.70
CA LEU A 397 -26.72 -4.87 21.97
C LEU A 397 -28.11 -5.36 22.39
N THR A 398 -28.64 -4.92 23.53
CA THR A 398 -30.03 -5.21 23.89
C THR A 398 -31.03 -4.47 22.99
N LYS A 399 -30.64 -3.28 22.50
CA LYS A 399 -31.48 -2.40 21.68
C LYS A 399 -31.13 -2.48 20.20
N ASP A 400 -29.83 -2.58 19.92
CA ASP A 400 -29.25 -2.28 18.62
C ASP A 400 -28.85 -3.56 17.85
N SER A 401 -28.98 -4.75 18.44
CA SER A 401 -28.51 -6.03 17.84
C SER A 401 -29.14 -6.39 16.49
N ASN A 402 -30.38 -5.99 16.26
CA ASN A 402 -31.08 -6.23 14.98
C ASN A 402 -30.83 -5.13 13.93
N THR A 403 -30.06 -4.09 14.28
CA THR A 403 -29.79 -2.96 13.40
C THR A 403 -28.45 -3.16 12.69
N ARG A 404 -28.43 -3.08 11.35
CA ARG A 404 -27.20 -3.24 10.56
C ARG A 404 -26.22 -2.06 10.66
N SER A 405 -26.70 -0.88 11.04
CA SER A 405 -25.89 0.34 11.17
C SER A 405 -26.28 1.13 12.41
N PRO A 406 -26.04 0.59 13.62
CA PRO A 406 -26.40 1.24 14.85
C PRO A 406 -25.52 2.48 15.11
N SER A 407 -26.10 3.49 15.74
CA SER A 407 -25.37 4.71 16.08
C SER A 407 -24.39 4.47 17.23
N LEU A 408 -23.17 5.02 17.09
CA LEU A 408 -22.15 4.96 18.13
C LEU A 408 -22.47 5.94 19.27
N LYS A 409 -22.55 5.43 20.50
CA LYS A 409 -22.78 6.24 21.71
C LYS A 409 -21.44 6.58 22.37
N PRO A 410 -21.10 7.87 22.57
CA PRO A 410 -19.87 8.25 23.26
C PRO A 410 -19.77 7.66 24.66
N TYR A 411 -18.61 7.12 25.02
CA TYR A 411 -18.38 6.54 26.33
C TYR A 411 -17.38 7.38 27.16
N PRO A 412 -17.63 7.57 28.47
CA PRO A 412 -18.85 7.22 29.19
C PRO A 412 -20.00 8.22 28.94
N SER A 413 -19.69 9.39 28.36
CA SER A 413 -20.65 10.39 27.88
C SER A 413 -19.92 11.35 26.95
N ILE A 414 -20.63 12.14 26.14
CA ILE A 414 -19.98 13.09 25.21
C ILE A 414 -19.11 14.16 25.90
N ARG A 415 -19.44 14.54 27.15
CA ARG A 415 -18.65 15.50 27.92
C ARG A 415 -17.37 14.87 28.43
N ARG A 416 -17.48 13.69 29.06
CA ARG A 416 -16.35 12.95 29.65
C ARG A 416 -15.47 12.25 28.61
N SER A 417 -16.00 11.95 27.41
CA SER A 417 -15.20 11.37 26.32
C SER A 417 -14.14 12.34 25.76
N ARG A 418 -14.20 13.62 26.15
CA ARG A 418 -13.18 14.63 25.83
C ARG A 418 -11.91 14.44 26.65
N ASP A 419 -11.99 13.79 27.81
CA ASP A 419 -10.84 13.46 28.67
C ASP A 419 -9.91 12.44 28.00
N LEU A 420 -10.44 11.68 27.04
CA LEU A 420 -9.68 10.81 26.17
C LEU A 420 -9.25 11.58 24.90
N THR A 421 -7.97 11.54 24.58
CA THR A 421 -7.42 12.18 23.38
C THR A 421 -7.57 11.29 22.16
N SER A 422 -6.97 10.10 22.16
CA SER A 422 -7.03 9.17 21.03
C SER A 422 -6.74 7.74 21.48
N VAL A 423 -7.71 6.85 21.31
CA VAL A 423 -7.66 5.45 21.74
C VAL A 423 -7.77 4.54 20.52
N TYR A 424 -6.85 3.57 20.40
CA TYR A 424 -6.85 2.60 19.30
C TYR A 424 -7.51 1.28 19.66
N ARG A 425 -7.27 0.77 20.85
CA ARG A 425 -7.72 -0.55 21.30
C ARG A 425 -8.14 -0.48 22.76
N THR A 426 -9.07 -1.35 23.10
CA THR A 426 -9.54 -1.56 24.47
C THR A 426 -9.49 -3.05 24.79
N ARG A 427 -9.27 -3.40 26.06
CA ARG A 427 -9.42 -4.77 26.56
C ARG A 427 -10.18 -4.73 27.88
N ALA A 428 -11.17 -5.59 28.03
CA ALA A 428 -11.85 -5.80 29.29
C ALA A 428 -11.20 -6.94 30.05
N ASP A 429 -11.14 -6.81 31.36
CA ASP A 429 -10.74 -7.92 32.22
C ASP A 429 -11.94 -8.59 32.88
N GLU A 430 -11.66 -9.74 33.51
CA GLU A 430 -12.65 -10.55 34.23
C GLU A 430 -13.34 -9.80 35.39
N CYS A 431 -12.75 -8.69 35.86
CA CYS A 431 -13.32 -7.86 36.92
C CYS A 431 -14.30 -6.80 36.40
N GLY A 432 -14.55 -6.75 35.09
CA GLY A 432 -15.40 -5.71 34.48
C GLY A 432 -14.72 -4.35 34.40
N ARG A 433 -13.40 -4.31 34.26
CA ARG A 433 -12.65 -3.07 34.02
C ARG A 433 -12.27 -2.97 32.56
N LEU A 434 -12.49 -1.81 31.95
CA LEU A 434 -12.10 -1.52 30.57
C LEU A 434 -10.77 -0.78 30.54
N TRP A 435 -9.76 -1.43 30.00
CA TRP A 435 -8.40 -0.93 29.85
C TRP A 435 -8.18 -0.37 28.46
N MET A 436 -7.43 0.70 28.38
CA MET A 436 -7.04 1.30 27.11
C MET A 436 -5.74 2.07 27.23
N VAL A 437 -5.11 2.29 26.09
CA VAL A 437 -4.01 3.26 25.97
C VAL A 437 -4.56 4.49 25.26
N ASP A 438 -4.53 5.61 25.98
CA ASP A 438 -4.72 6.92 25.37
C ASP A 438 -3.35 7.43 24.92
N THR A 439 -3.16 7.56 23.60
CA THR A 439 -1.88 7.98 23.03
C THR A 439 -1.55 9.42 23.37
N GLY A 440 -2.55 10.22 23.77
CA GLY A 440 -2.39 11.65 23.98
C GLY A 440 -2.03 12.45 22.72
N LEU A 441 -2.07 11.80 21.56
CA LEU A 441 -1.61 12.32 20.28
C LEU A 441 -2.80 12.47 19.33
N LEU A 442 -2.98 13.69 18.80
CA LEU A 442 -3.84 13.95 17.66
C LEU A 442 -3.02 13.76 16.38
N GLU A 443 -3.33 12.73 15.60
CA GLU A 443 -2.52 12.33 14.44
C GLU A 443 -2.99 12.99 13.15
N ILE A 444 -3.29 14.29 13.21
CA ILE A 444 -3.78 15.05 12.06
C ILE A 444 -2.67 15.12 10.98
N PRO A 445 -2.92 14.66 9.74
CA PRO A 445 -1.89 14.63 8.71
C PRO A 445 -1.30 16.01 8.39
N GLY A 446 -0.01 16.18 8.66
CA GLY A 446 0.73 17.43 8.45
C GLY A 446 0.74 18.38 9.65
N SER A 447 0.05 18.03 10.73
CA SER A 447 0.06 18.77 12.00
C SER A 447 -0.21 17.85 13.20
N PRO A 448 0.61 16.81 13.43
CA PRO A 448 0.44 15.97 14.61
C PRO A 448 0.68 16.79 15.88
N GLN A 449 -0.16 16.62 16.89
CA GLN A 449 -0.08 17.39 18.13
C GLN A 449 -0.17 16.45 19.34
N GLN A 450 0.89 16.42 20.15
CA GLN A 450 0.87 15.76 21.45
C GLN A 450 0.14 16.69 22.44
N VAL A 451 -1.10 16.38 22.77
CA VAL A 451 -1.97 17.18 23.64
C VAL A 451 -1.74 16.83 25.11
N GLN A 452 -1.43 15.57 25.39
CA GLN A 452 -1.20 15.07 26.75
C GLN A 452 -0.18 13.92 26.71
N GLN A 453 0.42 13.58 27.85
CA GLN A 453 1.27 12.40 27.91
C GLN A 453 0.47 11.12 27.64
N PRO A 454 1.03 10.15 26.89
CA PRO A 454 0.43 8.85 26.72
C PRO A 454 0.16 8.21 28.09
N ALA A 455 -0.97 7.55 28.26
CA ALA A 455 -1.35 6.94 29.52
C ALA A 455 -2.13 5.64 29.34
N ILE A 456 -1.96 4.73 30.30
CA ILE A 456 -2.89 3.63 30.53
C ILE A 456 -4.08 4.20 31.30
N VAL A 457 -5.28 4.03 30.75
CA VAL A 457 -6.52 4.50 31.35
C VAL A 457 -7.42 3.30 31.64
N ILE A 458 -8.03 3.27 32.82
CA ILE A 458 -8.93 2.19 33.23
C ILE A 458 -10.26 2.79 33.67
N TYR A 459 -11.35 2.26 33.14
CA TYR A 459 -12.71 2.54 33.58
C TYR A 459 -13.30 1.32 34.29
N ASP A 460 -14.01 1.57 35.40
CA ASP A 460 -14.91 0.57 35.97
C ASP A 460 -16.22 0.58 35.15
N LEU A 461 -16.56 -0.56 34.53
CA LEU A 461 -17.74 -0.67 33.67
C LEU A 461 -19.06 -0.73 34.45
N ARG A 462 -19.02 -0.95 35.77
CA ARG A 462 -20.22 -0.91 36.62
C ARG A 462 -20.64 0.52 36.93
N THR A 463 -19.68 1.40 37.11
CA THR A 463 -19.91 2.81 37.49
C THR A 463 -19.69 3.79 36.33
N ASP A 464 -19.13 3.33 35.21
CA ASP A 464 -18.72 4.14 34.06
C ASP A 464 -17.81 5.32 34.46
N GLN A 465 -16.97 5.08 35.48
CA GLN A 465 -16.00 6.05 36.00
C GLN A 465 -14.57 5.62 35.73
N GLN A 466 -13.72 6.61 35.44
CA GLN A 466 -12.29 6.40 35.33
C GLN A 466 -11.73 6.13 36.74
N ILE A 467 -11.12 4.96 36.93
CA ILE A 467 -10.52 4.55 38.21
C ILE A 467 -8.99 4.67 38.21
N LEU A 468 -8.36 4.75 37.03
CA LEU A 468 -6.91 4.95 36.92
C LEU A 468 -6.56 5.71 35.63
N ARG A 469 -5.57 6.61 35.73
CA ARG A 469 -4.81 7.16 34.61
C ARG A 469 -3.33 7.16 34.97
N TYR A 470 -2.58 6.21 34.44
CA TYR A 470 -1.15 6.07 34.66
C TYR A 470 -0.39 6.58 33.44
N SER A 471 0.27 7.73 33.56
CA SER A 471 1.08 8.31 32.47
C SER A 471 2.39 7.53 32.31
N PHE A 472 2.75 7.22 31.06
CA PHE A 472 4.01 6.54 30.76
C PHE A 472 5.21 7.41 31.14
N LYS A 473 6.28 6.78 31.64
CA LYS A 473 7.54 7.50 31.87
C LYS A 473 8.21 7.76 30.52
N ASN A 474 8.97 8.85 30.43
CA ASN A 474 9.73 9.15 29.21
C ASN A 474 10.72 8.03 28.83
N THR A 475 11.20 7.25 29.80
CA THR A 475 12.07 6.08 29.57
C THR A 475 11.34 4.88 28.98
N ASP A 476 10.02 4.82 29.13
CA ASP A 476 9.18 3.71 28.67
C ASP A 476 8.68 3.96 27.23
N ILE A 477 8.81 5.20 26.74
CA ILE A 477 8.43 5.61 25.38
C ILE A 477 9.69 5.56 24.51
N PRO A 478 9.72 4.78 23.42
CA PRO A 478 10.85 4.76 22.51
C PRO A 478 11.19 6.18 22.04
N ALA A 479 12.47 6.57 22.10
CA ALA A 479 12.90 7.82 21.50
C ALA A 479 12.50 7.81 20.01
N ALA A 480 12.13 8.98 19.46
CA ALA A 480 11.66 9.13 18.08
C ALA A 480 12.61 8.58 17.01
N ASN A 481 13.85 8.19 17.39
CA ASN A 481 14.86 7.52 16.56
C ASN A 481 15.55 6.39 17.32
N THR A 482 14.82 5.48 17.99
CA THR A 482 15.47 4.29 18.55
C THR A 482 15.90 3.40 17.39
N PRO A 483 17.21 3.28 17.07
CA PRO A 483 17.67 2.43 15.98
C PRO A 483 17.60 1.00 16.51
N THR A 484 16.50 0.29 16.26
CA THR A 484 16.59 -1.17 16.19
C THR A 484 17.56 -1.43 15.04
N GLY A 485 18.79 -1.84 15.37
CA GLY A 485 19.96 -1.89 14.49
C GLY A 485 19.89 -2.86 13.31
N GLN A 486 18.73 -3.00 12.66
CA GLN A 486 18.55 -3.67 11.39
C GLN A 486 17.74 -2.77 10.46
N ARG A 487 18.35 -2.38 9.33
CA ARG A 487 17.67 -1.68 8.24
C ARG A 487 16.77 -2.68 7.53
N PHE A 488 15.46 -2.40 7.35
CA PHE A 488 14.70 -2.57 6.11
C PHE A 488 13.25 -2.05 6.24
N GLN A 489 12.55 -1.97 5.09
CA GLN A 489 11.32 -1.23 4.77
C GLN A 489 10.05 -1.79 5.45
N TRP A 490 9.20 -0.89 5.96
CA TRP A 490 8.00 -1.10 6.82
C TRP A 490 8.28 -1.93 8.10
N GLY A 491 8.76 -1.24 9.15
CA GLY A 491 9.19 -1.84 10.42
C GLY A 491 8.10 -1.88 11.51
N ASP A 492 6.92 -2.44 11.23
CA ASP A 492 5.91 -2.64 12.27
C ASP A 492 6.29 -3.86 13.12
N GLY A 493 6.72 -3.59 14.37
CA GLY A 493 7.15 -4.58 15.37
C GLY A 493 5.99 -5.40 15.95
N ILE A 494 6.12 -5.88 17.19
CA ILE A 494 5.08 -6.66 17.88
C ILE A 494 3.74 -5.92 17.80
N PHE A 495 2.74 -6.58 17.25
CA PHE A 495 1.46 -5.95 16.91
C PHE A 495 0.28 -6.53 17.71
N SER A 496 0.38 -7.80 18.12
CA SER A 496 -0.61 -8.47 18.96
C SER A 496 0.06 -9.39 19.97
N ILE A 497 -0.59 -9.55 21.12
CA ILE A 497 -0.24 -10.50 22.18
C ILE A 497 -1.53 -11.07 22.78
N THR A 498 -1.60 -12.39 22.97
CA THR A 498 -2.69 -13.06 23.69
C THR A 498 -2.11 -13.97 24.79
N LEU A 499 -2.89 -14.23 25.82
CA LEU A 499 -2.49 -15.07 26.95
C LEU A 499 -3.30 -16.36 26.97
N THR A 500 -2.65 -17.46 27.33
CA THR A 500 -3.34 -18.71 27.67
C THR A 500 -3.88 -18.66 29.10
N GLN A 501 -4.61 -19.72 29.48
CA GLN A 501 -4.82 -20.04 30.89
C GLN A 501 -3.49 -20.28 31.63
N PRO A 502 -3.42 -20.03 32.95
CA PRO A 502 -2.26 -20.33 33.76
C PRO A 502 -1.92 -21.83 33.72
N GLY A 503 -0.63 -22.14 33.56
CA GLY A 503 -0.08 -23.48 33.74
C GLY A 503 0.03 -23.87 35.22
N LYS A 504 0.59 -25.06 35.47
CA LYS A 504 0.78 -25.59 36.84
C LYS A 504 1.69 -24.73 37.71
N ASP A 505 2.58 -23.96 37.09
CA ASP A 505 3.49 -23.01 37.72
C ASP A 505 2.82 -21.64 38.01
N GLY A 506 1.53 -21.49 37.70
CA GLY A 506 0.80 -20.22 37.81
C GLY A 506 1.17 -19.20 36.72
N CYS A 507 2.04 -19.57 35.77
CA CYS A 507 2.46 -18.73 34.66
C CYS A 507 1.58 -19.00 33.45
N ARG A 508 1.19 -17.96 32.73
CA ARG A 508 0.55 -18.07 31.41
C ARG A 508 1.60 -18.07 30.31
N THR A 509 1.32 -18.72 29.19
CA THR A 509 2.06 -18.52 27.94
C THR A 509 1.49 -17.31 27.22
N ALA A 510 2.35 -16.38 26.85
CA ALA A 510 2.00 -15.25 26.00
C ALA A 510 2.39 -15.56 24.56
N TYR A 511 1.42 -15.71 23.66
CA TYR A 511 1.67 -15.76 22.22
C TYR A 511 1.72 -14.34 21.68
N PHE A 512 2.66 -14.06 20.78
CA PHE A 512 2.79 -12.75 20.15
C PHE A 512 3.40 -12.85 18.76
N HIS A 513 3.08 -11.88 17.91
CA HIS A 513 3.68 -11.75 16.59
C HIS A 513 3.86 -10.28 16.16
N PRO A 514 4.87 -9.99 15.33
CA PRO A 514 4.92 -8.74 14.56
C PRO A 514 3.84 -8.68 13.47
N LEU A 515 3.49 -7.48 12.99
CA LEU A 515 2.56 -7.35 11.86
C LEU A 515 3.18 -7.89 10.58
N VAL A 516 4.43 -7.51 10.29
CA VAL A 516 5.17 -7.93 9.09
C VAL A 516 5.92 -9.22 9.38
N SER A 517 5.18 -10.26 9.77
CA SER A 517 5.72 -11.59 10.05
C SER A 517 4.68 -12.67 9.80
N PHE A 518 5.15 -13.87 9.49
CA PHE A 518 4.34 -15.10 9.38
C PHE A 518 4.57 -16.05 10.56
N GLN A 519 5.50 -15.69 11.44
CA GLN A 519 5.87 -16.47 12.60
C GLN A 519 5.02 -16.07 13.80
N GLU A 520 4.76 -17.05 14.66
CA GLU A 520 4.24 -16.84 16.00
C GLU A 520 5.35 -17.11 17.00
N PHE A 521 5.42 -16.31 18.05
CA PHE A 521 6.39 -16.46 19.12
C PHE A 521 5.67 -16.64 20.44
N SER A 522 6.40 -17.15 21.43
CA SER A 522 5.87 -17.34 22.77
C SER A 522 6.90 -17.03 23.83
N VAL A 523 6.40 -16.63 25.00
CA VAL A 523 7.20 -16.42 26.20
C VAL A 523 6.33 -16.65 27.44
N SER A 524 6.94 -17.11 28.53
CA SER A 524 6.24 -17.23 29.81
C SER A 524 6.00 -15.85 30.42
N THR A 525 4.77 -15.59 30.89
CA THR A 525 4.45 -14.36 31.62
C THR A 525 5.25 -14.20 32.91
N CYS A 526 5.79 -15.26 33.50
CA CYS A 526 6.68 -15.15 34.65
C CYS A 526 8.03 -14.52 34.30
N VAL A 527 8.51 -14.75 33.07
CA VAL A 527 9.68 -14.03 32.53
C VAL A 527 9.33 -12.55 32.34
N LEU A 528 8.17 -12.24 31.76
CA LEU A 528 7.73 -10.86 31.53
C LEU A 528 7.47 -10.07 32.84
N LYS A 529 7.00 -10.76 33.89
CA LYS A 529 6.76 -10.15 35.22
C LYS A 529 8.06 -9.89 35.98
N ASN A 530 9.16 -10.54 35.61
CA ASN A 530 10.46 -10.31 36.24
C ASN A 530 11.15 -9.09 35.62
N ARG A 531 11.08 -7.95 36.33
CA ARG A 531 11.63 -6.67 35.87
C ARG A 531 13.12 -6.71 35.51
N THR A 532 13.92 -7.56 36.16
CA THR A 532 15.37 -7.64 35.92
C THR A 532 15.75 -8.70 34.89
N ALA A 533 14.77 -9.41 34.32
CA ALA A 533 15.05 -10.49 33.37
C ALA A 533 15.82 -10.00 32.13
N SER A 534 15.58 -8.76 31.67
CA SER A 534 16.29 -8.17 30.52
C SER A 534 17.76 -7.85 30.79
N SER A 535 18.22 -7.91 32.03
CA SER A 535 19.63 -7.71 32.41
C SER A 535 20.46 -8.99 32.27
N ASP A 536 19.83 -10.14 32.01
CA ASP A 536 20.50 -11.39 31.69
C ASP A 536 20.92 -11.39 30.21
N ASP A 537 22.21 -11.59 29.94
CA ASP A 537 22.76 -11.64 28.57
C ASP A 537 22.11 -12.74 27.71
N ASN A 538 21.54 -13.78 28.34
CA ASN A 538 20.84 -14.88 27.67
C ASN A 538 19.30 -14.72 27.69
N PHE A 539 18.76 -13.55 28.04
CA PHE A 539 17.32 -13.31 28.14
C PHE A 539 16.55 -13.70 26.86
N TRP A 540 17.14 -13.49 25.68
CA TRP A 540 16.55 -13.84 24.39
C TRP A 540 16.19 -15.32 24.28
N SER A 541 16.90 -16.21 24.98
CA SER A 541 16.64 -17.67 24.98
C SER A 541 15.33 -18.06 25.68
N ARG A 542 14.73 -17.13 26.43
CA ARG A 542 13.42 -17.32 27.10
C ARG A 542 12.24 -17.17 26.15
N PHE A 543 12.48 -16.65 24.95
CA PHE A 543 11.49 -16.55 23.88
C PHE A 543 11.63 -17.76 22.96
N SER A 544 10.51 -18.26 22.48
CA SER A 544 10.47 -19.44 21.63
C SER A 544 9.66 -19.15 20.37
N GLU A 545 10.22 -19.46 19.21
CA GLU A 545 9.47 -19.53 17.97
C GLU A 545 8.49 -20.71 18.06
N VAL A 546 7.20 -20.42 17.92
CA VAL A 546 6.12 -21.41 17.99
C VAL A 546 5.95 -22.09 16.64
N GLY A 547 6.13 -21.34 15.55
CA GLY A 547 6.16 -21.86 14.19
C GLY A 547 5.65 -20.86 13.17
N PHE A 548 5.32 -21.38 11.98
CA PHE A 548 5.00 -20.61 10.78
C PHE A 548 3.53 -20.81 10.38
N ARG A 549 2.75 -19.72 10.35
CA ARG A 549 1.31 -19.75 10.00
C ARG A 549 1.07 -19.98 8.50
N GLY A 550 2.06 -19.69 7.65
CA GLY A 550 1.99 -19.83 6.21
C GLY A 550 2.24 -18.53 5.44
N GLN A 551 2.47 -18.65 4.14
CA GLN A 551 2.76 -17.51 3.28
C GLN A 551 1.60 -16.50 3.27
N ASP A 552 1.91 -15.20 3.31
CA ASP A 552 0.95 -14.08 3.30
C ASP A 552 0.00 -14.03 4.52
N SER A 553 0.36 -14.67 5.64
CA SER A 553 -0.42 -14.69 6.89
C SER A 553 -0.10 -13.55 7.86
N GLN A 554 0.25 -12.35 7.35
CA GLN A 554 0.42 -11.18 8.22
C GLN A 554 -0.88 -10.95 9.00
N CYS A 555 -0.76 -10.69 10.30
CA CYS A 555 -1.89 -10.68 11.21
C CYS A 555 -1.91 -9.36 12.00
N THR A 556 -3.09 -8.78 12.14
CA THR A 556 -3.31 -7.55 12.93
C THR A 556 -3.71 -7.85 14.37
N MET A 557 -4.36 -8.98 14.64
CA MET A 557 -4.80 -9.33 15.98
C MET A 557 -5.04 -10.82 16.08
N HIS A 558 -4.76 -11.37 17.24
CA HIS A 558 -5.14 -12.74 17.54
C HIS A 558 -5.70 -12.86 18.95
N GLY A 559 -6.58 -13.83 19.14
CA GLY A 559 -7.25 -14.09 20.41
C GLY A 559 -7.21 -15.58 20.72
N TYR A 560 -6.93 -15.90 21.97
CA TYR A 560 -6.95 -17.27 22.46
C TYR A 560 -8.29 -17.59 23.09
N HIS A 561 -8.84 -18.74 22.74
CA HIS A 561 -10.04 -19.27 23.36
C HIS A 561 -9.66 -20.38 24.35
N ASP A 562 -9.97 -20.17 25.63
CA ASP A 562 -9.52 -21.04 26.70
C ASP A 562 -10.13 -22.44 26.63
N ASN A 563 -11.45 -22.54 26.43
CA ASN A 563 -12.16 -23.81 26.47
C ASN A 563 -11.75 -24.76 25.33
N SER A 564 -11.56 -24.22 24.12
CA SER A 564 -11.14 -25.02 22.95
C SER A 564 -9.64 -25.04 22.72
N ARG A 565 -8.87 -24.20 23.43
CA ARG A 565 -7.44 -24.01 23.24
C ARG A 565 -7.05 -23.59 21.82
N VAL A 566 -7.94 -22.89 21.14
CA VAL A 566 -7.76 -22.41 19.77
C VAL A 566 -7.31 -20.96 19.79
N VAL A 567 -6.28 -20.63 19.01
CA VAL A 567 -5.92 -19.25 18.66
C VAL A 567 -6.62 -18.90 17.35
N PHE A 568 -7.30 -17.77 17.33
CA PHE A 568 -7.90 -17.18 16.12
C PHE A 568 -7.04 -16.01 15.66
N PHE A 569 -6.82 -15.88 14.35
CA PHE A 569 -6.00 -14.82 13.74
C PHE A 569 -6.82 -13.97 12.78
N ALA A 570 -6.67 -12.66 12.86
CA ALA A 570 -7.12 -11.69 11.88
C ALA A 570 -6.02 -11.45 10.84
N GLU A 571 -6.02 -12.22 9.76
CA GLU A 571 -5.00 -12.19 8.72
C GLU A 571 -5.29 -11.08 7.69
N VAL A 572 -4.59 -9.96 7.81
CA VAL A 572 -4.65 -8.87 6.82
C VAL A 572 -4.01 -9.27 5.49
N GLY A 573 -2.98 -10.12 5.50
CA GLY A 573 -2.31 -10.52 4.26
C GLY A 573 -3.16 -11.44 3.37
N ARG A 574 -4.18 -12.10 3.95
CA ARG A 574 -5.09 -13.00 3.22
C ARG A 574 -6.55 -12.53 3.19
N ASP A 575 -6.86 -11.34 3.70
CA ASP A 575 -8.24 -10.85 3.87
C ASP A 575 -9.15 -11.85 4.61
N ALA A 576 -8.62 -12.48 5.66
CA ALA A 576 -9.20 -13.70 6.23
C ALA A 576 -9.13 -13.78 7.75
N ILE A 577 -9.99 -14.62 8.32
CA ILE A 577 -9.91 -15.10 9.70
C ILE A 577 -9.50 -16.55 9.67
N SER A 578 -8.47 -16.91 10.43
CA SER A 578 -7.98 -18.29 10.52
C SER A 578 -7.92 -18.76 11.97
N CYS A 579 -7.73 -20.06 12.16
CA CYS A 579 -7.55 -20.67 13.47
C CYS A 579 -6.38 -21.65 13.51
N TRP A 580 -5.88 -21.89 14.72
CA TRP A 580 -4.90 -22.92 15.04
C TRP A 580 -5.18 -23.48 16.44
N HIS A 581 -5.16 -24.80 16.59
CA HIS A 581 -5.27 -25.44 17.90
C HIS A 581 -3.88 -25.52 18.57
N SER A 582 -3.72 -24.93 19.76
CA SER A 582 -2.39 -24.72 20.37
C SER A 582 -1.64 -26.01 20.75
N ALA A 583 -2.34 -27.13 20.92
CA ALA A 583 -1.72 -28.44 21.15
C ALA A 583 -1.06 -29.06 19.90
N ARG A 584 -1.21 -28.45 18.71
CA ARG A 584 -0.62 -28.94 17.46
C ARG A 584 0.57 -28.06 17.09
N MET A 585 1.58 -28.63 16.44
CA MET A 585 2.69 -27.83 15.88
C MET A 585 2.15 -26.75 14.94
N LEU A 586 2.56 -25.50 15.14
CA LEU A 586 2.14 -24.41 14.27
C LEU A 586 2.85 -24.54 12.92
N SER A 587 2.08 -24.96 11.92
CA SER A 587 2.50 -25.12 10.54
C SER A 587 1.33 -24.80 9.63
N PRO A 588 1.58 -24.49 8.34
CA PRO A 588 0.50 -24.15 7.40
C PRO A 588 -0.58 -25.23 7.28
N ASN A 589 -0.23 -26.51 7.51
CA ASN A 589 -1.17 -27.63 7.46
C ASN A 589 -2.14 -27.68 8.66
N ASN A 590 -1.78 -27.03 9.78
CA ASN A 590 -2.58 -26.99 11.01
C ASN A 590 -3.29 -25.64 11.21
N VAL A 591 -3.11 -24.70 10.27
CA VAL A 591 -3.83 -23.42 10.24
C VAL A 591 -4.97 -23.54 9.24
N VAL A 592 -6.19 -23.19 9.66
CA VAL A 592 -7.38 -23.28 8.82
C VAL A 592 -8.00 -21.91 8.64
N ILE A 593 -8.24 -21.51 7.40
CA ILE A 593 -9.03 -20.31 7.09
C ILE A 593 -10.50 -20.62 7.37
N LEU A 594 -11.09 -19.85 8.27
CA LEU A 594 -12.48 -19.95 8.70
C LEU A 594 -13.41 -19.09 7.85
N ALA A 595 -12.92 -17.93 7.42
CA ALA A 595 -13.64 -17.01 6.56
C ALA A 595 -12.67 -16.12 5.79
N GLN A 596 -13.06 -15.73 4.58
CA GLN A 596 -12.24 -14.90 3.71
C GLN A 596 -13.14 -14.07 2.79
N ASP A 597 -12.96 -12.75 2.82
CA ASP A 597 -13.69 -11.83 1.93
C ASP A 597 -12.79 -10.65 1.56
N ARG A 598 -12.34 -10.61 0.30
CA ARG A 598 -11.43 -9.56 -0.20
C ARG A 598 -12.05 -8.16 -0.23
N GLN A 599 -13.38 -8.05 -0.19
CA GLN A 599 -14.06 -6.76 -0.19
C GLN A 599 -14.37 -6.29 1.22
N ARG A 600 -14.94 -7.17 2.04
CA ARG A 600 -15.44 -6.81 3.38
C ARG A 600 -14.43 -7.03 4.49
N MET A 601 -13.52 -7.99 4.32
CA MET A 601 -12.42 -8.29 5.25
C MET A 601 -11.05 -7.83 4.74
N SER A 602 -11.00 -6.79 3.89
CA SER A 602 -9.73 -6.26 3.32
C SER A 602 -8.72 -5.73 4.36
N TYR A 603 -9.18 -5.48 5.57
CA TYR A 603 -8.34 -5.12 6.72
C TYR A 603 -9.08 -5.50 8.00
N PRO A 604 -8.99 -6.78 8.42
CA PRO A 604 -9.51 -7.18 9.73
C PRO A 604 -8.62 -6.48 10.75
N SER A 605 -9.10 -5.43 11.40
CA SER A 605 -8.26 -4.57 12.23
C SER A 605 -8.11 -5.10 13.64
N ASP A 606 -9.16 -5.69 14.19
CA ASP A 606 -9.18 -6.18 15.57
C ASP A 606 -9.98 -7.47 15.66
N LEU A 607 -9.60 -8.30 16.61
CA LEU A 607 -10.21 -9.59 16.90
C LEU A 607 -10.23 -9.77 18.41
N HIS A 608 -11.39 -10.15 18.93
CA HIS A 608 -11.60 -10.41 20.34
C HIS A 608 -12.36 -11.72 20.51
N VAL A 609 -11.95 -12.51 21.50
CA VAL A 609 -12.60 -13.78 21.84
C VAL A 609 -13.14 -13.66 23.26
N THR A 610 -14.45 -13.84 23.43
CA THR A 610 -15.13 -13.76 24.73
C THR A 610 -16.37 -14.62 24.75
N ASN A 611 -16.66 -15.28 25.87
CA ASN A 611 -17.87 -16.08 26.08
C ASN A 611 -18.19 -17.04 24.91
N ASP A 612 -17.21 -17.86 24.49
CA ASP A 612 -17.29 -18.76 23.34
C ASP A 612 -17.66 -18.08 21.99
N GLU A 613 -17.56 -16.75 21.88
CA GLU A 613 -17.75 -15.99 20.66
C GLU A 613 -16.44 -15.38 20.16
N VAL A 614 -16.27 -15.33 18.84
CA VAL A 614 -15.23 -14.56 18.16
C VAL A 614 -15.86 -13.33 17.53
N TRP A 615 -15.40 -12.16 17.94
CA TRP A 615 -15.77 -10.86 17.40
C TRP A 615 -14.64 -10.29 16.56
N VAL A 616 -14.96 -9.86 15.35
CA VAL A 616 -13.96 -9.34 14.39
C VAL A 616 -14.43 -8.00 13.88
N MET A 617 -13.57 -6.99 13.96
CA MET A 617 -13.76 -5.73 13.24
C MET A 617 -12.94 -5.76 11.97
N ALA A 618 -13.58 -5.52 10.84
CA ALA A 618 -12.92 -5.27 9.58
C ALA A 618 -13.28 -3.89 9.04
N ASN A 619 -12.32 -3.27 8.37
CA ASN A 619 -12.51 -1.99 7.71
C ASN A 619 -11.79 -1.95 6.37
N THR A 620 -11.92 -0.82 5.70
CA THR A 620 -11.27 -0.54 4.42
C THR A 620 -10.12 0.46 4.59
N LEU A 621 -9.40 0.41 5.72
CA LEU A 621 -8.30 1.34 6.02
C LEU A 621 -7.25 1.44 4.90
N PRO A 622 -6.84 0.35 4.23
CA PRO A 622 -5.97 0.45 3.05
C PRO A 622 -6.57 1.36 1.97
N ARG A 623 -7.88 1.30 1.71
CA ARG A 623 -8.58 2.20 0.77
C ARG A 623 -8.66 3.64 1.29
N PHE A 624 -8.88 3.84 2.60
CA PHE A 624 -8.89 5.18 3.23
C PHE A 624 -7.52 5.88 3.21
N GLY A 625 -6.42 5.11 3.24
CA GLY A 625 -5.07 5.64 3.13
C GLY A 625 -4.80 6.33 1.79
N TYR A 626 -5.43 5.86 0.72
CA TYR A 626 -5.19 6.30 -0.66
C TYR A 626 -6.36 7.02 -1.32
N SER A 627 -7.57 6.92 -0.75
CA SER A 627 -8.79 7.50 -1.32
C SER A 627 -9.75 7.95 -0.22
N ARG A 628 -10.88 8.50 -0.66
CA ARG A 628 -12.02 8.82 0.16
C ARG A 628 -12.94 7.55 0.27
N LEU A 629 -13.36 7.12 1.48
CA LEU A 629 -14.36 6.07 1.82
C LEU A 629 -15.77 6.31 1.26
N ASP A 630 -16.20 5.67 0.18
CA ASP A 630 -17.55 5.92 -0.36
C ASP A 630 -18.68 5.77 0.70
N THR A 631 -19.36 6.87 1.04
CA THR A 631 -20.44 6.88 2.05
C THR A 631 -21.69 6.15 1.60
N ASN A 632 -21.78 5.78 0.32
CA ASN A 632 -22.89 4.99 -0.21
C ASN A 632 -22.66 3.48 -0.05
N GLU A 633 -21.48 3.06 0.47
CA GLU A 633 -21.13 1.67 0.72
C GLU A 633 -20.83 1.43 2.20
N TYR A 634 -20.98 0.18 2.64
CA TYR A 634 -20.51 -0.23 3.97
C TYR A 634 -18.98 -0.30 3.96
N ASN A 635 -18.35 0.54 4.78
CA ASN A 635 -16.88 0.64 4.87
C ASN A 635 -16.30 -0.11 6.08
N PHE A 636 -17.15 -0.45 7.03
CA PHE A 636 -16.81 -1.03 8.33
C PHE A 636 -17.76 -2.17 8.62
N TYR A 637 -17.21 -3.27 9.11
CA TYR A 637 -17.94 -4.49 9.39
C TYR A 637 -17.53 -4.99 10.76
N ILE A 638 -18.51 -5.42 11.55
CA ILE A 638 -18.28 -6.16 12.77
C ILE A 638 -18.97 -7.51 12.62
N TYR A 639 -18.18 -8.58 12.68
CA TYR A 639 -18.63 -9.95 12.58
C TYR A 639 -18.61 -10.60 13.95
N ARG A 640 -19.50 -11.58 14.11
CA ARG A 640 -19.56 -12.44 15.28
C ARG A 640 -19.76 -13.87 14.82
N GLY A 641 -19.05 -14.81 15.43
CA GLY A 641 -19.27 -16.23 15.22
C GLY A 641 -19.08 -17.01 16.50
N GLN A 642 -19.87 -18.06 16.70
CA GLN A 642 -19.71 -19.00 17.81
C GLN A 642 -18.46 -19.85 17.56
N VAL A 643 -17.56 -19.94 18.55
CA VAL A 643 -16.29 -20.67 18.44
C VAL A 643 -16.53 -22.10 17.98
N LYS A 644 -17.48 -22.80 18.59
CA LYS A 644 -17.82 -24.19 18.26
C LYS A 644 -18.22 -24.35 16.80
N ASP A 645 -19.03 -23.44 16.27
CA ASP A 645 -19.52 -23.51 14.89
C ASP A 645 -18.42 -23.14 13.89
N LEU A 646 -17.61 -22.14 14.23
CA LEU A 646 -16.46 -21.72 13.43
C LEU A 646 -15.48 -22.87 13.25
N ILE A 647 -15.06 -23.52 14.35
CA ILE A 647 -14.05 -24.57 14.26
C ILE A 647 -14.62 -25.91 13.79
N ARG A 648 -15.94 -26.13 13.84
CA ARG A 648 -16.57 -27.44 13.59
C ARG A 648 -16.05 -28.16 12.35
N GLY A 649 -15.54 -29.39 12.53
CA GLY A 649 -15.06 -30.23 11.42
C GLY A 649 -13.80 -29.70 10.72
N THR A 650 -13.09 -28.76 11.34
CA THR A 650 -11.78 -28.29 10.89
C THR A 650 -10.65 -28.94 11.69
N ALA A 651 -9.40 -28.72 11.25
CA ALA A 651 -8.23 -29.12 12.04
C ALA A 651 -8.14 -28.41 13.40
N CYS A 652 -8.92 -27.35 13.65
CA CYS A 652 -8.96 -26.65 14.93
C CYS A 652 -9.94 -27.27 15.96
N ASP A 653 -10.88 -28.12 15.52
CA ASP A 653 -11.93 -28.72 16.37
C ASP A 653 -11.46 -29.98 17.10
N ASN A 654 -10.65 -30.79 16.41
CA ASN A 654 -10.42 -32.16 16.82
C ASN A 654 -9.15 -32.31 17.67
N ILE A 655 -9.33 -32.77 18.90
CA ILE A 655 -8.41 -33.72 19.51
C ILE A 655 -9.09 -35.07 19.39
N MET A 656 -8.64 -35.89 18.44
CA MET A 656 -8.64 -37.33 18.67
C MET A 656 -7.33 -37.68 19.32
#